data_AF-A0A832UGR1-F1
#
_entry.id   AF-A0A832UGR1-F1
#
_cell.length_a   1.000
_cell.length_b   1.000
_cell.length_c   1.000
_cell.angle_alpha   90.00
_cell.angle_beta   90.00
_cell.angle_gamma   90.00
#
_symmetry.space_group_name_H-M   'P 1'
#
loop_
_entity.id
_entity.type
_entity.pdbx_description
1 polymer ?
#
loop_
_entity_poly.entity_id
_entity_poly.type
_entity_poly.pdbx_seq_one_letter_code
_entity_poly.pdbx_strand_id
1 'polypeptide(L)'
;MGVVNIKKKYLLVLITVLFISLSVVSATNDTNVENDDSDIISDDTSTENTELITKKTSDNVTKTSTTSTKTASKTKVNAVTTKYNVTAKLSANITNAVTGEKLTEGKVVFKLNGNTLGYSNVNNGVATYYYDTSRLTPKNYTITVKYGENSKYLASSSTATMTVVKDASKIVLDNVTVISKEKVKFTATVTDKNGNFATSGRVAFKINGKTVGYANVSKGKAVFTYTANLSAKTYKLNATYGGNTYLNKSYSSKSTLTVTQRPTKMTVNSVSGYSTSLTLTASVVDKLTSKALTSGTIVFKINDKTIGNATISNGKASYKYDFDRYTRGTYKISAHYKPTSFYATSTSTNNLTIKAESSFTYNQIKAAAVYVRTQYESNFTVSSVNISKSRLPLSDFLALMIQSCENAYKGKKANVTHKRYSEITSQTDSMKQVVLSISEVREIGSRTLKYMNEHGMPPKYVTTDYGLMGYYNIIYTYCRVMDVSAYNYLPTTCRVYSWAAMHPSNPKSRTIYLTSDVIVSKATDYAFMNKIKASLEKKGYKAVVNGYGPNSHNTAILAQSLPINAVQVSIFGGADAGVFYDMSTRYYMRNKESRLIYLIFHPDYAYDFTGVSFLKRAHDDNYSPSSFTGLSHPDEYLHDHGYDYLFSKDPDEIAAGIIYHIS
;
A
#
# COMPACT_ATOMS: atom_id res chain seq x y z
N MET A 1 -31.44 17.92 -2.83
CA MET A 1 -32.29 16.78 -3.21
C MET A 1 -31.41 15.67 -3.79
N GLY A 2 -31.45 14.47 -3.22
CA GLY A 2 -30.71 13.31 -3.72
C GLY A 2 -30.79 12.13 -2.74
N VAL A 3 -31.70 11.19 -2.98
CA VAL A 3 -31.88 9.95 -2.19
C VAL A 3 -31.89 8.74 -3.13
N VAL A 4 -30.88 7.88 -2.92
CA VAL A 4 -30.86 6.39 -2.93
C VAL A 4 -31.73 5.62 -3.94
N ASN A 5 -31.09 4.76 -4.74
CA ASN A 5 -31.56 3.37 -4.94
C ASN A 5 -30.51 2.46 -5.62
N ILE A 6 -30.05 1.42 -4.91
CA ILE A 6 -29.40 0.23 -5.50
C ILE A 6 -30.10 -1.00 -4.93
N LYS A 7 -30.84 -1.72 -5.77
CA LYS A 7 -31.44 -3.02 -5.43
C LYS A 7 -30.57 -4.17 -5.94
N LYS A 8 -30.30 -5.10 -5.02
CA LYS A 8 -29.72 -6.44 -5.21
C LYS A 8 -30.58 -7.31 -6.13
N LYS A 9 -29.95 -8.19 -6.90
CA LYS A 9 -30.51 -9.50 -7.30
C LYS A 9 -29.40 -10.55 -7.35
N TYR A 10 -29.49 -11.52 -6.43
CA TYR A 10 -28.79 -12.80 -6.46
C TYR A 10 -29.73 -13.80 -7.16
N LEU A 11 -29.20 -14.66 -8.03
CA LEU A 11 -29.88 -15.89 -8.45
C LEU A 11 -28.94 -17.07 -8.22
N LEU A 12 -29.47 -18.01 -7.45
CA LEU A 12 -28.90 -19.26 -6.97
C LEU A 12 -29.36 -20.37 -7.93
N VAL A 13 -28.46 -21.24 -8.40
CA VAL A 13 -28.84 -22.52 -9.01
C VAL A 13 -28.12 -23.63 -8.25
N LEU A 14 -28.93 -24.46 -7.59
CA LEU A 14 -28.56 -25.68 -6.89
C LEU A 14 -28.16 -26.76 -7.91
N ILE A 15 -27.06 -27.46 -7.64
CA ILE A 15 -26.85 -28.84 -8.11
C ILE A 15 -26.60 -29.71 -6.88
N THR A 16 -27.56 -30.58 -6.62
CA THR A 16 -27.56 -31.62 -5.60
C THR A 16 -26.80 -32.83 -6.13
N VAL A 17 -25.79 -33.33 -5.40
CA VAL A 17 -25.30 -34.71 -5.57
C VAL A 17 -25.22 -35.36 -4.20
N LEU A 18 -26.05 -36.38 -4.03
CA LEU A 18 -26.24 -37.22 -2.86
C LEU A 18 -25.17 -38.32 -2.84
N PHE A 19 -24.56 -38.58 -1.68
CA PHE A 19 -23.62 -39.68 -1.42
C PHE A 19 -24.06 -40.42 -0.16
N ILE A 20 -24.50 -41.67 -0.26
CA ILE A 20 -24.57 -42.74 0.77
C ILE A 20 -24.83 -44.05 -0.02
N SER A 21 -24.34 -45.27 0.24
CA SER A 21 -23.20 -45.89 0.90
C SER A 21 -23.27 -47.42 0.63
N LEU A 22 -22.12 -48.11 0.61
CA LEU A 22 -21.85 -49.50 1.04
C LEU A 22 -22.75 -50.71 0.64
N SER A 23 -22.13 -51.63 -0.13
CA SER A 23 -21.95 -53.11 0.06
C SER A 23 -23.18 -54.02 0.37
N VAL A 24 -23.36 -55.25 -0.17
CA VAL A 24 -22.61 -56.53 0.05
C VAL A 24 -23.27 -57.67 -0.80
N VAL A 25 -22.49 -58.65 -1.33
CA VAL A 25 -22.81 -60.09 -1.71
C VAL A 25 -23.81 -60.34 -2.87
N SER A 26 -23.81 -61.39 -3.73
CA SER A 26 -23.27 -62.77 -3.82
C SER A 26 -23.06 -63.22 -5.28
N ALA A 27 -22.32 -64.33 -5.52
CA ALA A 27 -22.56 -65.50 -6.43
C ALA A 27 -23.19 -65.26 -7.84
N THR A 28 -22.87 -65.90 -8.96
CA THR A 28 -22.25 -67.20 -9.32
C THR A 28 -22.15 -67.27 -10.88
N ASN A 29 -21.38 -68.25 -11.37
CA ASN A 29 -21.47 -68.95 -12.67
C ASN A 29 -20.81 -68.39 -13.96
N ASP A 30 -19.87 -69.23 -14.45
CA ASP A 30 -19.76 -69.83 -15.79
C ASP A 30 -20.00 -68.97 -17.04
N THR A 31 -18.99 -68.82 -17.89
CA THR A 31 -18.79 -69.66 -19.11
C THR A 31 -17.73 -69.03 -20.04
N ASN A 32 -16.80 -69.89 -20.46
CA ASN A 32 -16.23 -70.07 -21.82
C ASN A 32 -15.58 -68.92 -22.65
N VAL A 33 -14.36 -69.28 -23.14
CA VAL A 33 -13.88 -69.21 -24.55
C VAL A 33 -13.39 -67.81 -25.00
N GLU A 34 -12.22 -67.58 -25.62
CA GLU A 34 -11.36 -68.37 -26.52
C GLU A 34 -9.93 -67.77 -26.60
N ASN A 35 -8.93 -68.64 -26.83
CA ASN A 35 -7.68 -68.55 -27.61
C ASN A 35 -6.89 -67.23 -27.75
N ASP A 36 -5.57 -67.28 -27.49
CA ASP A 36 -4.59 -67.55 -28.57
C ASP A 36 -3.18 -67.82 -28.01
N ASP A 37 -2.60 -68.95 -28.46
CA ASP A 37 -1.21 -69.22 -28.87
C ASP A 37 -0.03 -68.45 -28.23
N SER A 38 1.05 -69.07 -27.77
CA SER A 38 1.84 -70.09 -28.48
C SER A 38 2.98 -70.61 -27.58
N ASP A 39 3.24 -71.92 -27.75
CA ASP A 39 4.55 -72.55 -27.94
C ASP A 39 5.60 -72.76 -26.82
N ILE A 40 5.72 -74.05 -26.49
CA ILE A 40 6.88 -74.94 -26.77
C ILE A 40 7.77 -75.41 -25.59
N ILE A 41 7.55 -76.70 -25.24
CA ILE A 41 8.48 -77.87 -25.16
C ILE A 41 9.67 -77.76 -24.18
N SER A 42 10.08 -78.75 -23.38
CA SER A 42 9.98 -80.23 -23.25
C SER A 42 10.27 -80.58 -21.77
N ASP A 43 10.23 -81.78 -21.20
CA ASP A 43 10.00 -83.20 -21.54
C ASP A 43 9.70 -83.84 -20.16
N ASP A 44 8.67 -84.68 -20.00
CA ASP A 44 8.73 -86.16 -20.11
C ASP A 44 9.31 -86.83 -18.85
N THR A 45 8.77 -87.88 -18.23
CA THR A 45 7.77 -88.89 -18.60
C THR A 45 7.24 -89.49 -17.29
N SER A 46 5.95 -89.88 -17.20
CA SER A 46 5.54 -90.93 -16.27
C SER A 46 4.46 -91.79 -16.92
N THR A 47 4.85 -93.04 -17.17
CA THR A 47 4.05 -94.13 -17.74
C THR A 47 2.93 -94.59 -16.81
N GLU A 48 1.72 -94.67 -17.39
CA GLU A 48 0.76 -95.79 -17.42
C GLU A 48 1.16 -97.08 -16.63
N ASN A 49 0.27 -97.88 -16.02
CA ASN A 49 -1.04 -98.31 -16.50
C ASN A 49 -1.84 -99.14 -15.46
N THR A 50 -3.17 -99.11 -15.62
CA THR A 50 -4.22 -100.16 -15.48
C THR A 50 -4.45 -101.03 -14.20
N GLU A 51 -5.71 -100.90 -13.72
CA GLU A 51 -6.76 -101.94 -13.52
C GLU A 51 -6.76 -103.00 -12.39
N LEU A 52 -7.87 -102.92 -11.62
CA LEU A 52 -8.90 -103.93 -11.34
C LEU A 52 -8.70 -105.11 -10.33
N ILE A 53 -9.72 -105.18 -9.43
CA ILE A 53 -10.55 -106.35 -9.06
C ILE A 53 -10.29 -107.15 -7.74
N THR A 54 -11.31 -107.04 -6.87
CA THR A 54 -11.95 -107.99 -5.90
C THR A 54 -11.27 -108.58 -4.65
N LYS A 55 -11.85 -108.19 -3.50
CA LYS A 55 -12.64 -108.96 -2.49
C LYS A 55 -12.12 -110.28 -1.88
N LYS A 56 -12.14 -110.26 -0.53
CA LYS A 56 -12.62 -111.25 0.48
C LYS A 56 -11.57 -112.03 1.32
N THR A 57 -11.68 -111.83 2.66
CA THR A 57 -11.66 -112.79 3.80
C THR A 57 -10.81 -114.06 3.69
N SER A 58 -10.15 -114.60 4.70
CA SER A 58 -9.89 -114.37 6.13
C SER A 58 -8.86 -115.47 6.47
N ASP A 59 -7.95 -115.26 7.41
CA ASP A 59 -7.75 -116.24 8.49
C ASP A 59 -6.77 -115.74 9.55
N ASN A 60 -7.16 -116.05 10.77
CA ASN A 60 -6.66 -115.54 12.03
C ASN A 60 -5.72 -116.60 12.62
N VAL A 61 -4.51 -116.21 13.04
CA VAL A 61 -3.72 -117.01 14.00
C VAL A 61 -3.36 -116.12 15.18
N THR A 62 -3.99 -116.46 16.30
CA THR A 62 -3.94 -115.77 17.59
C THR A 62 -2.56 -115.95 18.23
N LYS A 63 -1.90 -114.83 18.54
CA LYS A 63 -0.76 -114.77 19.47
C LYS A 63 -1.12 -113.83 20.61
N THR A 64 -1.31 -114.40 21.79
CA THR A 64 -1.68 -113.72 23.03
C THR A 64 -0.58 -112.72 23.41
N SER A 65 -0.92 -111.43 23.30
CA SER A 65 -0.09 -110.32 23.75
C SER A 65 -0.95 -109.53 24.74
N THR A 66 -0.51 -109.41 25.99
CA THR A 66 -1.14 -108.55 26.99
C THR A 66 -1.05 -107.10 26.52
N THR A 67 -2.08 -106.64 25.82
CA THR A 67 -2.23 -105.26 25.36
C THR A 67 -2.47 -104.36 26.57
N SER A 68 -1.44 -103.61 26.98
CA SER A 68 -1.64 -102.41 27.78
C SER A 68 -2.51 -101.45 26.95
N THR A 69 -3.77 -101.26 27.32
CA THR A 69 -4.68 -100.33 26.63
C THR A 69 -4.24 -98.89 26.92
N LYS A 70 -3.55 -98.28 25.95
CA LYS A 70 -3.18 -96.86 26.02
C LYS A 70 -4.45 -96.00 26.06
N THR A 71 -4.45 -94.98 26.92
CA THR A 71 -5.59 -94.06 27.05
C THR A 71 -5.56 -93.00 25.95
N ALA A 72 -6.72 -92.59 25.44
CA ALA A 72 -6.78 -91.51 24.45
C ALA A 72 -6.37 -90.16 25.06
N SER A 73 -5.49 -89.41 24.38
CA SER A 73 -5.16 -88.02 24.74
C SER A 73 -6.00 -87.03 23.92
N LYS A 74 -6.19 -85.82 24.42
CA LYS A 74 -6.86 -84.71 23.72
C LYS A 74 -5.94 -83.50 23.71
N THR A 75 -5.54 -83.08 22.51
CA THR A 75 -4.76 -81.86 22.30
C THR A 75 -5.69 -80.71 21.89
N LYS A 76 -5.49 -79.51 22.46
CA LYS A 76 -6.17 -78.28 22.05
C LYS A 76 -5.16 -77.15 21.92
N VAL A 77 -5.00 -76.60 20.72
CA VAL A 77 -4.26 -75.36 20.47
C VAL A 77 -5.25 -74.23 20.18
N ASN A 78 -4.98 -73.03 20.71
CA ASN A 78 -5.79 -71.85 20.45
C ASN A 78 -5.17 -71.02 19.31
N ALA A 79 -6.01 -70.23 18.64
CA ALA A 79 -5.52 -69.24 17.69
C ALA A 79 -4.64 -68.19 18.39
N VAL A 80 -3.61 -67.71 17.69
CA VAL A 80 -2.68 -66.70 18.21
C VAL A 80 -2.58 -65.56 17.21
N THR A 81 -2.74 -64.33 17.67
CA THR A 81 -2.43 -63.13 16.88
C THR A 81 -1.13 -62.53 17.40
N THR A 82 -0.17 -62.32 16.50
CA THR A 82 1.13 -61.73 16.81
C THR A 82 1.51 -60.70 15.77
N LYS A 83 2.41 -59.77 16.10
CA LYS A 83 2.94 -58.81 15.13
C LYS A 83 4.12 -59.43 14.36
N TYR A 84 4.39 -58.89 13.19
CA TYR A 84 5.66 -59.11 12.48
C TYR A 84 6.85 -58.78 13.39
N ASN A 85 7.92 -59.56 13.28
CA ASN A 85 9.18 -59.36 14.01
C ASN A 85 9.01 -59.34 15.54
N VAL A 86 8.11 -60.18 16.04
CA VAL A 86 7.83 -60.39 17.47
C VAL A 86 7.75 -61.88 17.75
N THR A 87 8.41 -62.35 18.81
CA THR A 87 8.34 -63.74 19.24
C THR A 87 6.91 -64.12 19.64
N ALA A 88 6.32 -65.07 18.92
CA ALA A 88 5.00 -65.63 19.21
C ALA A 88 5.10 -66.75 20.25
N LYS A 89 4.24 -66.73 21.27
CA LYS A 89 4.08 -67.83 22.22
C LYS A 89 2.97 -68.76 21.73
N LEU A 90 3.35 -69.98 21.34
CA LEU A 90 2.43 -71.05 20.99
C LEU A 90 2.22 -71.93 22.21
N SER A 91 0.96 -72.25 22.54
CA SER A 91 0.65 -73.11 23.68
C SER A 91 -0.46 -74.09 23.32
N ALA A 92 -0.29 -75.34 23.73
CA ALA A 92 -1.29 -76.37 23.61
C ALA A 92 -1.62 -76.94 24.98
N ASN A 93 -2.90 -77.23 25.20
CA ASN A 93 -3.40 -77.96 26.36
C ASN A 93 -3.54 -79.43 25.99
N ILE A 94 -2.99 -80.31 26.82
CA ILE A 94 -2.99 -81.76 26.62
C ILE A 94 -3.66 -82.38 27.84
N THR A 95 -4.83 -82.96 27.62
CA THR A 95 -5.63 -83.61 28.67
C THR A 95 -5.93 -85.06 28.32
N ASN A 96 -6.29 -85.84 29.32
CA ASN A 96 -6.85 -87.15 29.13
C ASN A 96 -8.20 -86.95 28.41
N ALA A 97 -8.44 -87.66 27.30
CA ALA A 97 -9.65 -87.49 26.52
C ALA A 97 -10.91 -87.98 27.26
N VAL A 98 -10.73 -88.88 28.24
CA VAL A 98 -11.81 -89.48 29.03
C VAL A 98 -12.04 -88.71 30.33
N THR A 99 -10.99 -88.52 31.15
CA THR A 99 -11.14 -87.89 32.49
C THR A 99 -11.05 -86.36 32.45
N GLY A 100 -10.50 -85.77 31.38
CA GLY A 100 -10.25 -84.34 31.29
C GLY A 100 -9.05 -83.85 32.12
N GLU A 101 -8.39 -84.73 32.86
CA GLU A 101 -7.22 -84.41 33.68
C GLU A 101 -6.02 -83.99 32.83
N LYS A 102 -5.17 -83.12 33.38
CA LYS A 102 -3.96 -82.64 32.73
C LYS A 102 -2.89 -83.73 32.66
N LEU A 103 -2.31 -83.95 31.49
CA LEU A 103 -1.17 -84.86 31.35
C LEU A 103 0.09 -84.19 31.91
N THR A 104 0.89 -84.93 32.68
CA THR A 104 2.14 -84.41 33.26
C THR A 104 3.38 -84.78 32.46
N GLU A 105 3.25 -85.61 31.42
CA GLU A 105 4.36 -86.10 30.60
C GLU A 105 4.01 -86.26 29.11
N GLY A 106 5.04 -86.35 28.28
CA GLY A 106 4.96 -86.58 26.85
C GLY A 106 5.55 -85.45 26.01
N LYS A 107 5.81 -85.75 24.74
CA LYS A 107 6.48 -84.85 23.80
C LYS A 107 5.48 -84.34 22.76
N VAL A 108 5.46 -83.03 22.57
CA VAL A 108 4.60 -82.34 21.61
C VAL A 108 5.46 -81.75 20.50
N VAL A 109 5.02 -81.89 19.25
CA VAL A 109 5.61 -81.20 18.10
C VAL A 109 4.72 -80.05 17.66
N PHE A 110 5.32 -78.88 17.46
CA PHE A 110 4.67 -77.71 16.86
C PHE A 110 5.06 -77.61 15.40
N LYS A 111 4.08 -77.39 14.53
CA LYS A 111 4.28 -77.21 13.09
C LYS A 111 3.61 -75.92 12.60
N LEU A 112 4.20 -75.29 11.60
CA LEU A 112 3.65 -74.12 10.89
C LEU A 112 3.51 -74.46 9.40
N ASN A 113 2.28 -74.40 8.89
CA ASN A 113 1.93 -74.83 7.52
C ASN A 113 2.52 -76.21 7.16
N GLY A 114 2.49 -77.16 8.11
CA GLY A 114 3.03 -78.51 7.93
C GLY A 114 4.51 -78.70 8.26
N ASN A 115 5.31 -77.63 8.31
CA ASN A 115 6.74 -77.68 8.63
C ASN A 115 6.98 -77.71 10.15
N THR A 116 7.84 -78.61 10.62
CA THR A 116 8.19 -78.70 12.05
C THR A 116 8.95 -77.45 12.50
N LEU A 117 8.39 -76.76 13.49
CA LEU A 117 9.06 -75.64 14.18
C LEU A 117 10.02 -76.17 15.25
N GLY A 118 9.54 -77.13 16.05
CA GLY A 118 10.29 -77.69 17.16
C GLY A 118 9.42 -78.55 18.07
N TYR A 119 10.01 -79.02 19.16
CA TYR A 119 9.37 -79.89 20.14
C TYR A 119 9.33 -79.23 21.51
N SER A 120 8.36 -79.61 22.32
CA SER A 120 8.22 -79.18 23.72
C SER A 120 7.68 -80.34 24.56
N ASN A 121 8.12 -80.44 25.81
CA ASN A 121 7.58 -81.42 26.74
C ASN A 121 6.28 -80.89 27.36
N VAL A 122 5.35 -81.79 27.64
CA VAL A 122 4.16 -81.45 28.44
C VAL A 122 4.60 -81.26 29.88
N ASN A 123 4.26 -80.11 30.46
CA ASN A 123 4.42 -79.82 31.88
C ASN A 123 3.07 -79.34 32.43
N ASN A 124 2.51 -80.09 33.38
CA ASN A 124 1.21 -79.83 33.99
C ASN A 124 0.09 -79.50 32.97
N GLY A 125 -0.05 -80.35 31.96
CA GLY A 125 -1.07 -80.27 30.92
C GLY A 125 -0.79 -79.26 29.83
N VAL A 126 0.36 -78.56 29.84
CA VAL A 126 0.68 -77.52 28.85
C VAL A 126 2.02 -77.80 28.17
N ALA A 127 2.05 -77.69 26.85
CA ALA A 127 3.29 -77.58 26.09
C ALA A 127 3.39 -76.18 25.47
N THR A 128 4.56 -75.53 25.57
CA THR A 128 4.79 -74.17 25.07
C THR A 128 5.98 -74.13 24.11
N TYR A 129 5.86 -73.37 23.02
CA TYR A 129 6.94 -73.11 22.07
C TYR A 129 6.98 -71.63 21.70
N TYR A 130 8.16 -71.02 21.69
CA TYR A 130 8.38 -69.62 21.31
C TYR A 130 8.97 -69.56 19.90
N TYR A 131 8.31 -68.84 19.00
CA TYR A 131 8.71 -68.78 17.59
C TYR A 131 8.96 -67.33 17.15
N ASP A 132 10.13 -67.05 16.58
CA ASP A 132 10.45 -65.75 15.99
C ASP A 132 9.73 -65.56 14.65
N THR A 133 8.90 -64.52 14.54
CA THR A 133 8.14 -64.22 13.32
C THR A 133 8.88 -63.27 12.35
N SER A 134 10.15 -62.94 12.60
CA SER A 134 10.98 -62.06 11.76
C SER A 134 11.06 -62.49 10.29
N ARG A 135 10.92 -63.79 10.00
CA ARG A 135 10.94 -64.38 8.65
C ARG A 135 9.55 -64.57 8.02
N LEU A 136 8.49 -64.18 8.72
CA LEU A 136 7.12 -64.31 8.23
C LEU A 136 6.61 -63.01 7.62
N THR A 137 5.78 -63.11 6.59
CA THR A 137 5.01 -61.98 6.09
C THR A 137 3.70 -61.85 6.86
N PRO A 138 3.16 -60.64 7.06
CA PRO A 138 1.85 -60.48 7.69
C PRO A 138 0.73 -61.17 6.90
N LYS A 139 0.21 -62.28 7.43
CA LYS A 139 -0.94 -63.07 6.94
C LYS A 139 -1.31 -64.14 7.96
N ASN A 140 -2.29 -64.97 7.62
CA ASN A 140 -2.66 -66.15 8.40
C ASN A 140 -1.75 -67.34 8.06
N TYR A 141 -1.35 -68.08 9.09
CA TYR A 141 -0.62 -69.33 9.02
C TYR A 141 -1.37 -70.40 9.81
N THR A 142 -1.28 -71.66 9.41
CA THR A 142 -1.87 -72.79 10.13
C THR A 142 -0.86 -73.37 11.10
N ILE A 143 -1.18 -73.36 12.40
CA ILE A 143 -0.44 -74.10 13.42
C ILE A 143 -1.03 -75.50 13.50
N THR A 144 -0.20 -76.53 13.47
CA THR A 144 -0.59 -77.90 13.84
C THR A 144 0.23 -78.33 15.04
N VAL A 145 -0.45 -78.77 16.09
CA VAL A 145 0.19 -79.33 17.28
C VAL A 145 -0.16 -80.81 17.34
N LYS A 146 0.87 -81.66 17.50
CA LYS A 146 0.67 -83.10 17.68
C LYS A 146 1.34 -83.57 18.96
N TYR A 147 0.57 -84.20 19.85
CA TYR A 147 1.11 -84.97 20.97
C TYR A 147 1.54 -86.34 20.44
N GLY A 148 2.80 -86.71 20.67
CA GLY A 148 3.34 -88.00 20.26
C GLY A 148 2.84 -89.14 21.14
N GLU A 149 2.56 -90.29 20.54
CA GLU A 149 2.21 -91.50 21.28
C GLU A 149 3.35 -91.92 22.22
N ASN A 150 3.01 -92.38 23.42
CA ASN A 150 3.97 -92.95 24.37
C ASN A 150 3.45 -94.27 24.96
N SER A 151 4.05 -94.77 26.04
CA SER A 151 3.64 -96.03 26.67
C SER A 151 2.25 -95.98 27.33
N LYS A 152 1.75 -94.78 27.69
CA LYS A 152 0.48 -94.61 28.43
C LYS A 152 -0.65 -94.00 27.60
N TYR A 153 -0.34 -93.16 26.62
CA TYR A 153 -1.31 -92.36 25.88
C TYR A 153 -1.14 -92.45 24.36
N LEU A 154 -2.27 -92.52 23.63
CA LEU A 154 -2.31 -92.44 22.17
C LEU A 154 -1.98 -91.02 21.67
N ALA A 155 -1.47 -90.91 20.43
CA ALA A 155 -1.24 -89.63 19.79
C ALA A 155 -2.54 -88.84 19.59
N SER A 156 -2.47 -87.51 19.65
CA SER A 156 -3.57 -86.63 19.31
C SER A 156 -3.08 -85.37 18.61
N SER A 157 -3.95 -84.69 17.88
CA SER A 157 -3.58 -83.47 17.15
C SER A 157 -4.65 -82.41 17.18
N SER A 158 -4.24 -81.16 16.99
CA SER A 158 -5.13 -80.01 16.90
C SER A 158 -4.53 -78.96 15.98
N THR A 159 -5.39 -78.22 15.29
CA THR A 159 -5.00 -77.12 14.41
C THR A 159 -5.61 -75.80 14.89
N ALA A 160 -4.88 -74.71 14.68
CA ALA A 160 -5.36 -73.35 14.91
C ALA A 160 -4.68 -72.38 13.95
N THR A 161 -5.18 -71.15 13.86
CA THR A 161 -4.58 -70.10 13.04
C THR A 161 -3.61 -69.25 13.86
N MET A 162 -2.43 -68.98 13.31
CA MET A 162 -1.58 -67.88 13.71
C MET A 162 -1.75 -66.72 12.74
N THR A 163 -2.27 -65.59 13.20
CA THR A 163 -2.37 -64.37 12.41
C THR A 163 -1.16 -63.49 12.71
N VAL A 164 -0.30 -63.29 11.71
CA VAL A 164 0.78 -62.29 11.77
C VAL A 164 0.26 -60.98 11.22
N VAL A 165 0.24 -59.92 12.02
CA VAL A 165 -0.21 -58.58 11.62
C VAL A 165 0.97 -57.63 11.38
N LYS A 166 0.73 -56.60 10.56
CA LYS A 166 1.72 -55.53 10.29
C LYS A 166 2.09 -54.78 11.57
N ASP A 167 3.30 -54.26 11.63
CA ASP A 167 3.73 -53.38 12.73
C ASP A 167 3.30 -51.93 12.51
N ALA A 168 3.33 -51.13 13.57
CA ALA A 168 3.05 -49.70 13.50
C ALA A 168 4.20 -48.96 12.79
N SER A 169 3.86 -47.94 12.00
CA SER A 169 4.83 -47.01 11.43
C SER A 169 4.68 -45.61 12.03
N LYS A 170 5.77 -44.85 11.99
CA LYS A 170 5.84 -43.44 12.33
C LYS A 170 6.33 -42.67 11.11
N ILE A 171 5.69 -41.54 10.81
CA ILE A 171 6.11 -40.62 9.75
C ILE A 171 6.31 -39.22 10.34
N VAL A 172 7.44 -38.60 10.01
CA VAL A 172 7.79 -37.23 10.39
C VAL A 172 7.93 -36.41 9.11
N LEU A 173 7.42 -35.18 9.14
CA LEU A 173 7.51 -34.23 8.04
C LEU A 173 8.00 -32.88 8.58
N ASP A 174 9.02 -32.32 7.96
CA ASP A 174 9.60 -31.06 8.42
C ASP A 174 8.77 -29.86 7.98
N ASN A 175 8.85 -28.78 8.76
CA ASN A 175 8.38 -27.47 8.31
C ASN A 175 9.28 -26.95 7.20
N VAL A 176 8.70 -26.28 6.22
CA VAL A 176 9.45 -25.76 5.07
C VAL A 176 9.06 -24.32 4.77
N THR A 177 10.03 -23.52 4.34
CA THR A 177 9.82 -22.15 3.88
C THR A 177 10.25 -22.03 2.43
N VAL A 178 9.49 -21.28 1.63
CA VAL A 178 9.77 -21.08 0.20
C VAL A 178 9.31 -19.70 -0.24
N ILE A 179 10.02 -19.12 -1.21
CA ILE A 179 9.56 -17.91 -1.88
C ILE A 179 8.46 -18.29 -2.88
N SER A 180 7.38 -17.53 -2.95
CA SER A 180 6.29 -17.79 -3.91
C SER A 180 6.81 -17.99 -5.33
N LYS A 181 6.25 -18.95 -6.08
CA LYS A 181 6.66 -19.44 -7.42
C LYS A 181 8.00 -20.17 -7.50
N GLU A 182 8.80 -20.23 -6.43
CA GLU A 182 10.00 -21.09 -6.38
C GLU A 182 9.67 -22.55 -6.07
N LYS A 183 10.65 -23.42 -6.29
CA LYS A 183 10.57 -24.85 -5.94
C LYS A 183 11.07 -25.10 -4.52
N VAL A 184 10.44 -26.04 -3.81
CA VAL A 184 10.88 -26.53 -2.49
C VAL A 184 10.71 -28.04 -2.41
N LYS A 185 11.53 -28.71 -1.61
CA LYS A 185 11.43 -30.16 -1.36
C LYS A 185 10.66 -30.42 -0.07
N PHE A 186 9.62 -31.25 -0.13
CA PHE A 186 9.01 -31.87 1.03
C PHE A 186 9.70 -33.21 1.28
N THR A 187 10.18 -33.43 2.49
CA THR A 187 10.86 -34.67 2.88
C THR A 187 10.14 -35.29 4.06
N ALA A 188 9.60 -36.48 3.85
CA ALA A 188 9.01 -37.29 4.90
C ALA A 188 9.96 -38.43 5.26
N THR A 189 10.18 -38.62 6.56
CA THR A 189 10.95 -39.76 7.09
C THR A 189 9.99 -40.76 7.72
N VAL A 190 10.07 -42.02 7.31
CA VAL A 190 9.21 -43.13 7.75
C VAL A 190 10.04 -44.18 8.45
N THR A 191 9.67 -44.50 9.69
CA THR A 191 10.29 -45.55 10.50
C THR A 191 9.24 -46.53 11.03
N ASP A 192 9.69 -47.71 11.47
CA ASP A 192 8.90 -48.56 12.36
C ASP A 192 8.87 -48.01 13.80
N LYS A 193 8.22 -48.72 14.72
CA LYS A 193 8.16 -48.37 16.14
C LYS A 193 9.52 -48.38 16.86
N ASN A 194 10.50 -49.12 16.33
CA ASN A 194 11.84 -49.29 16.89
C ASN A 194 12.84 -48.27 16.32
N GLY A 195 12.41 -47.44 15.36
CA GLY A 195 13.25 -46.43 14.71
C GLY A 195 13.95 -46.91 13.43
N ASN A 196 13.70 -48.14 12.97
CA ASN A 196 14.29 -48.62 11.72
C ASN A 196 13.60 -47.99 10.52
N PHE A 197 14.36 -47.67 9.48
CA PHE A 197 13.84 -47.05 8.27
C PHE A 197 12.97 -48.00 7.44
N ALA A 198 11.81 -47.49 7.02
CA ALA A 198 10.96 -48.21 6.07
C ALA A 198 11.68 -48.37 4.72
N THR A 199 11.66 -49.57 4.16
CA THR A 199 12.36 -49.89 2.90
C THR A 199 11.53 -49.61 1.65
N SER A 200 10.20 -49.44 1.80
CA SER A 200 9.27 -49.25 0.69
C SER A 200 7.95 -48.61 1.13
N GLY A 201 7.06 -48.38 0.16
CA GLY A 201 5.74 -47.77 0.32
C GLY A 201 5.69 -46.37 -0.29
N ARG A 202 4.53 -45.73 -0.23
CA ARG A 202 4.27 -44.46 -0.91
C ARG A 202 3.73 -43.42 0.06
N VAL A 203 4.26 -42.20 -0.01
CA VAL A 203 3.83 -41.05 0.79
C VAL A 203 3.05 -40.09 -0.08
N ALA A 204 1.89 -39.65 0.39
CA ALA A 204 1.10 -38.56 -0.18
C ALA A 204 1.36 -37.27 0.61
N PHE A 205 1.76 -36.19 -0.07
CA PHE A 205 1.95 -34.88 0.54
C PHE A 205 0.72 -34.00 0.31
N LYS A 206 0.29 -33.28 1.35
CA LYS A 206 -0.97 -32.53 1.34
C LYS A 206 -0.76 -31.11 1.84
N ILE A 207 -1.33 -30.15 1.11
CA ILE A 207 -1.42 -28.75 1.51
C ILE A 207 -2.89 -28.44 1.81
N ASN A 208 -3.19 -27.95 3.01
CA ASN A 208 -4.56 -27.71 3.50
C ASN A 208 -5.51 -28.90 3.26
N GLY A 209 -5.01 -30.13 3.43
CA GLY A 209 -5.76 -31.36 3.26
C GLY A 209 -5.83 -31.89 1.82
N LYS A 210 -5.52 -31.08 0.80
CA LYS A 210 -5.51 -31.52 -0.62
C LYS A 210 -4.15 -32.13 -0.99
N THR A 211 -4.15 -33.32 -1.57
CA THR A 211 -2.93 -33.96 -2.08
C THR A 211 -2.33 -33.16 -3.23
N VAL A 212 -1.05 -32.81 -3.13
CA VAL A 212 -0.29 -32.06 -4.14
C VAL A 212 0.75 -32.91 -4.87
N GLY A 213 1.04 -34.10 -4.34
CA GLY A 213 1.98 -35.02 -4.96
C GLY A 213 2.24 -36.25 -4.12
N TYR A 214 3.02 -37.16 -4.70
CA TYR A 214 3.44 -38.41 -4.09
C TYR A 214 4.94 -38.62 -4.25
N ALA A 215 5.53 -39.36 -3.33
CA ALA A 215 6.87 -39.92 -3.52
C ALA A 215 6.95 -41.33 -2.91
N ASN A 216 7.77 -42.18 -3.52
CA ASN A 216 8.05 -43.51 -2.98
C ASN A 216 9.08 -43.39 -1.85
N VAL A 217 8.95 -44.25 -0.85
CA VAL A 217 9.91 -44.38 0.24
C VAL A 217 11.09 -45.21 -0.26
N SER A 218 12.29 -44.66 -0.12
CA SER A 218 13.56 -45.36 -0.30
C SER A 218 14.48 -45.00 0.86
N LYS A 219 15.08 -46.01 1.50
CA LYS A 219 15.94 -45.85 2.70
C LYS A 219 15.28 -44.96 3.77
N GLY A 220 14.00 -45.18 4.05
CA GLY A 220 13.23 -44.43 5.05
C GLY A 220 12.78 -43.04 4.65
N LYS A 221 13.11 -42.55 3.44
CA LYS A 221 12.77 -41.18 3.01
C LYS A 221 11.89 -41.18 1.77
N ALA A 222 10.89 -40.30 1.76
CA ALA A 222 10.12 -39.92 0.58
C ALA A 222 10.30 -38.43 0.32
N VAL A 223 10.75 -38.06 -0.88
CA VAL A 223 11.07 -36.67 -1.26
C VAL A 223 10.23 -36.24 -2.45
N PHE A 224 9.45 -35.17 -2.30
CA PHE A 224 8.64 -34.59 -3.36
C PHE A 224 9.03 -33.13 -3.60
N THR A 225 9.26 -32.74 -4.86
CA THR A 225 9.55 -31.35 -5.23
C THR A 225 8.27 -30.63 -5.62
N TYR A 226 7.95 -29.55 -4.91
CA TYR A 226 6.74 -28.75 -5.08
C TYR A 226 7.09 -27.34 -5.59
N THR A 227 6.40 -26.87 -6.64
CA THR A 227 6.47 -25.48 -7.10
C THR A 227 5.39 -24.66 -6.39
N ALA A 228 5.79 -23.70 -5.56
CA ALA A 228 4.89 -22.97 -4.67
C ALA A 228 4.17 -21.80 -5.34
N ASN A 229 3.28 -22.08 -6.29
CA ASN A 229 2.41 -21.09 -6.95
C ASN A 229 1.27 -20.61 -6.01
N LEU A 230 1.64 -20.17 -4.80
CA LEU A 230 0.75 -19.80 -3.71
C LEU A 230 1.06 -18.37 -3.27
N SER A 231 0.05 -17.67 -2.74
CA SER A 231 0.25 -16.37 -2.12
C SER A 231 1.09 -16.51 -0.84
N ALA A 232 1.73 -15.40 -0.45
CA ALA A 232 2.52 -15.36 0.77
C ALA A 232 1.62 -15.53 2.00
N LYS A 233 1.76 -16.68 2.66
CA LYS A 233 1.01 -17.10 3.86
C LYS A 233 1.62 -18.42 4.37
N THR A 234 1.31 -18.77 5.63
CA THR A 234 1.54 -20.11 6.15
C THR A 234 0.36 -21.06 5.84
N TYR A 235 0.68 -22.20 5.23
CA TYR A 235 -0.26 -23.26 4.87
C TYR A 235 -0.05 -24.49 5.75
N LYS A 236 -1.13 -25.23 6.02
CA LYS A 236 -1.03 -26.52 6.70
C LYS A 236 -0.38 -27.53 5.78
N LEU A 237 0.65 -28.22 6.24
CA LEU A 237 1.37 -29.24 5.51
C LEU A 237 1.31 -30.56 6.29
N ASN A 238 0.90 -31.64 5.62
CA ASN A 238 0.85 -32.98 6.21
C ASN A 238 1.27 -34.03 5.19
N ALA A 239 1.73 -35.18 5.68
CA ALA A 239 2.02 -36.34 4.86
C ALA A 239 1.25 -37.57 5.36
N THR A 240 0.91 -38.46 4.43
CA THR A 240 0.28 -39.75 4.72
C THR A 240 1.11 -40.85 4.10
N TYR A 241 1.67 -41.73 4.92
CA TYR A 241 2.32 -42.95 4.45
C TYR A 241 1.26 -44.03 4.24
N GLY A 242 1.19 -44.60 3.04
CA GLY A 242 0.20 -45.62 2.66
C GLY A 242 0.38 -46.99 3.33
N GLY A 243 1.49 -47.22 4.02
CA GLY A 243 1.90 -48.55 4.46
C GLY A 243 2.71 -49.31 3.41
N ASN A 244 3.17 -50.50 3.78
CA ASN A 244 3.76 -51.49 2.88
C ASN A 244 3.40 -52.91 3.36
N THR A 245 4.12 -53.94 2.90
CA THR A 245 3.93 -55.35 3.31
C THR A 245 4.01 -55.55 4.82
N TYR A 246 4.91 -54.84 5.51
CA TYR A 246 5.24 -55.06 6.92
C TYR A 246 4.69 -53.97 7.85
N LEU A 247 4.41 -52.79 7.32
CA LEU A 247 4.06 -51.59 8.08
C LEU A 247 2.67 -51.07 7.75
N ASN A 248 1.94 -50.67 8.80
CA ASN A 248 0.64 -50.02 8.69
C ASN A 248 0.75 -48.60 8.13
N LYS A 249 -0.38 -48.09 7.62
CA LYS A 249 -0.58 -46.69 7.24
C LYS A 249 -0.37 -45.78 8.45
N SER A 250 0.25 -44.61 8.25
CA SER A 250 0.44 -43.60 9.29
C SER A 250 0.33 -42.17 8.75
N TYR A 251 0.17 -41.21 9.66
CA TYR A 251 -0.04 -39.80 9.37
C TYR A 251 1.01 -38.97 10.10
N SER A 252 1.53 -37.94 9.44
CA SER A 252 2.48 -37.04 10.09
C SER A 252 1.78 -36.18 11.11
N SER A 253 2.52 -35.71 12.10
CA SER A 253 2.13 -34.55 12.90
C SER A 253 1.88 -33.32 12.00
N LYS A 254 1.30 -32.26 12.58
CA LYS A 254 1.07 -31.00 11.88
C LYS A 254 2.40 -30.33 11.55
N SER A 255 2.65 -30.07 10.28
CA SER A 255 3.77 -29.28 9.79
C SER A 255 3.25 -28.07 9.01
N THR A 256 4.12 -27.15 8.64
CA THR A 256 3.76 -25.93 7.93
C THR A 256 4.59 -25.72 6.67
N LEU A 257 3.94 -25.21 5.63
CA LEU A 257 4.58 -24.58 4.48
C LEU A 257 4.42 -23.06 4.62
N THR A 258 5.52 -22.36 4.91
CA THR A 258 5.52 -20.89 4.94
C THR A 258 5.95 -20.36 3.58
N VAL A 259 5.04 -19.65 2.91
CA VAL A 259 5.33 -19.00 1.62
C VAL A 259 5.62 -17.52 1.87
N THR A 260 6.77 -17.03 1.42
CA THR A 260 7.14 -15.61 1.50
C THR A 260 6.91 -14.92 0.14
N GLN A 261 6.74 -13.61 0.16
CA GLN A 261 6.61 -12.82 -1.06
C GLN A 261 7.90 -12.85 -1.90
N ARG A 262 7.75 -12.77 -3.22
CA ARG A 262 8.88 -12.58 -4.15
C ARG A 262 9.43 -11.17 -4.00
N PRO A 263 10.75 -11.00 -3.79
CA PRO A 263 11.33 -9.66 -3.73
C PRO A 263 11.23 -8.96 -5.08
N THR A 264 11.01 -7.65 -5.06
CA THR A 264 11.00 -6.79 -6.26
C THR A 264 12.21 -5.86 -6.25
N LYS A 265 12.62 -5.39 -7.43
CA LYS A 265 13.64 -4.35 -7.61
C LYS A 265 13.01 -3.21 -8.42
N MET A 266 13.17 -1.99 -7.94
CA MET A 266 12.59 -0.79 -8.53
C MET A 266 13.66 0.23 -8.93
N THR A 267 13.37 1.01 -9.98
CA THR A 267 14.08 2.24 -10.35
C THR A 267 13.08 3.37 -10.57
N VAL A 268 13.47 4.60 -10.24
CA VAL A 268 12.74 5.82 -10.62
C VAL A 268 13.68 6.74 -11.39
N ASN A 269 13.20 7.27 -12.51
CA ASN A 269 14.01 8.12 -13.40
C ASN A 269 14.07 9.54 -12.86
N SER A 270 15.25 10.17 -12.91
CA SER A 270 15.37 11.61 -12.67
C SER A 270 14.53 12.40 -13.67
N VAL A 271 13.93 13.49 -13.23
CA VAL A 271 13.13 14.37 -14.09
C VAL A 271 13.66 15.79 -14.02
N SER A 272 13.68 16.49 -15.15
CA SER A 272 14.15 17.87 -15.21
C SER A 272 13.28 18.68 -16.16
N GLY A 273 12.73 19.80 -15.69
CA GLY A 273 11.78 20.61 -16.45
C GLY A 273 11.45 21.93 -15.73
N TYR A 274 10.57 22.74 -16.31
CA TYR A 274 10.07 23.96 -15.67
C TYR A 274 8.93 23.63 -14.70
N SER A 275 8.44 24.62 -13.95
CA SER A 275 7.31 24.51 -13.00
C SER A 275 5.97 24.41 -13.75
N THR A 276 5.84 23.36 -14.55
CA THR A 276 4.68 23.01 -15.36
C THR A 276 4.35 21.53 -15.16
N SER A 277 3.41 20.99 -15.94
CA SER A 277 3.13 19.57 -15.89
C SER A 277 4.29 18.71 -16.40
N LEU A 278 4.84 17.85 -15.53
CA LEU A 278 5.92 16.91 -15.86
C LEU A 278 5.47 15.46 -15.59
N THR A 279 6.10 14.51 -16.29
CA THR A 279 5.81 13.08 -16.18
C THR A 279 6.90 12.36 -15.38
N LEU A 280 6.52 11.73 -14.28
CA LEU A 280 7.38 10.86 -13.49
C LEU A 280 7.27 9.43 -13.99
N THR A 281 8.41 8.74 -14.11
CA THR A 281 8.44 7.35 -14.58
C THR A 281 9.24 6.46 -13.64
N ALA A 282 8.73 5.26 -13.40
CA ALA A 282 9.38 4.24 -12.60
C ALA A 282 9.29 2.88 -13.28
N SER A 283 10.27 2.01 -13.03
CA SER A 283 10.27 0.62 -13.49
C SER A 283 10.40 -0.34 -12.33
N VAL A 284 9.74 -1.49 -12.40
CA VAL A 284 9.79 -2.53 -11.38
C VAL A 284 9.85 -3.92 -12.01
N VAL A 285 10.76 -4.74 -11.49
CA VAL A 285 11.03 -6.10 -11.95
C VAL A 285 11.02 -7.08 -10.79
N ASP A 286 10.79 -8.35 -11.09
CA ASP A 286 11.01 -9.46 -10.18
C ASP A 286 12.52 -9.56 -9.92
N LYS A 287 12.95 -9.44 -8.66
CA LYS A 287 14.38 -9.36 -8.32
C LYS A 287 15.14 -10.65 -8.65
N LEU A 288 14.46 -11.80 -8.66
CA LEU A 288 15.09 -13.10 -8.86
C LEU A 288 15.24 -13.43 -10.35
N THR A 289 14.33 -12.95 -11.20
CA THR A 289 14.31 -13.30 -12.64
C THR A 289 14.57 -12.12 -13.58
N SER A 290 14.64 -10.90 -13.05
CA SER A 290 14.72 -9.65 -13.81
C SER A 290 13.56 -9.41 -14.79
N LYS A 291 12.49 -10.21 -14.71
CA LYS A 291 11.30 -10.05 -15.57
C LYS A 291 10.46 -8.87 -15.09
N ALA A 292 9.95 -8.10 -16.05
CA ALA A 292 9.01 -7.02 -15.81
C ALA A 292 7.73 -7.53 -15.14
N LEU A 293 7.26 -6.81 -14.11
CA LEU A 293 5.94 -7.09 -13.53
C LEU A 293 4.84 -6.63 -14.48
N THR A 294 3.81 -7.45 -14.67
CA THR A 294 2.70 -7.12 -15.58
C THR A 294 1.58 -6.32 -14.93
N SER A 295 1.57 -6.20 -13.59
CA SER A 295 0.53 -5.50 -12.85
C SER A 295 1.00 -5.01 -11.47
N GLY A 296 0.15 -4.20 -10.83
CA GLY A 296 0.35 -3.61 -9.51
C GLY A 296 0.33 -2.09 -9.56
N THR A 297 0.64 -1.47 -8.42
CA THR A 297 0.53 -0.01 -8.25
C THR A 297 1.83 0.55 -7.68
N ILE A 298 2.29 1.65 -8.27
CA ILE A 298 3.42 2.44 -7.78
C ILE A 298 2.87 3.76 -7.20
N VAL A 299 3.34 4.13 -6.01
CA VAL A 299 3.07 5.42 -5.37
C VAL A 299 4.25 6.35 -5.62
N PHE A 300 3.98 7.53 -6.15
CA PHE A 300 4.99 8.58 -6.34
C PHE A 300 4.90 9.62 -5.21
N LYS A 301 6.07 10.07 -4.76
CA LYS A 301 6.21 11.09 -3.73
C LYS A 301 7.26 12.13 -4.10
N ILE A 302 7.05 13.37 -3.65
CA ILE A 302 8.02 14.47 -3.68
C ILE A 302 8.35 14.85 -2.24
N ASN A 303 9.64 14.88 -1.88
CA ASN A 303 10.10 15.15 -0.50
C ASN A 303 9.28 14.36 0.53
N ASP A 304 9.10 13.07 0.26
CA ASP A 304 8.35 12.10 1.08
C ASP A 304 6.83 12.35 1.22
N LYS A 305 6.28 13.42 0.59
CA LYS A 305 4.83 13.66 0.46
C LYS A 305 4.26 12.95 -0.78
N THR A 306 3.22 12.14 -0.58
CA THR A 306 2.52 11.45 -1.68
C THR A 306 1.85 12.46 -2.61
N ILE A 307 2.13 12.35 -3.90
CA ILE A 307 1.49 13.17 -4.95
C ILE A 307 0.46 12.38 -5.76
N GLY A 308 0.62 11.06 -5.85
CA GLY A 308 -0.34 10.20 -6.55
C GLY A 308 0.15 8.77 -6.76
N ASN A 309 -0.61 8.02 -7.54
CA ASN A 309 -0.33 6.63 -7.85
C ASN A 309 -0.51 6.35 -9.34
N ALA A 310 0.19 5.33 -9.84
CA ALA A 310 0.07 4.85 -11.21
C ALA A 310 0.07 3.31 -11.24
N THR A 311 -0.66 2.75 -12.18
CA THR A 311 -0.67 1.31 -12.44
C THR A 311 0.52 0.90 -13.29
N ILE A 312 0.98 -0.34 -13.09
CA ILE A 312 2.09 -0.91 -13.87
C ILE A 312 1.55 -1.51 -15.16
N SER A 313 2.23 -1.21 -16.26
CA SER A 313 2.10 -1.92 -17.54
C SER A 313 3.50 -2.26 -18.05
N ASN A 314 3.75 -3.52 -18.39
CA ASN A 314 5.04 -4.03 -18.85
C ASN A 314 6.24 -3.56 -18.00
N GLY A 315 6.09 -3.65 -16.67
CA GLY A 315 7.13 -3.30 -15.69
C GLY A 315 7.35 -1.80 -15.52
N LYS A 316 6.55 -0.93 -16.16
CA LYS A 316 6.69 0.52 -16.08
C LYS A 316 5.43 1.17 -15.53
N ALA A 317 5.57 2.29 -14.84
CA ALA A 317 4.47 3.17 -14.47
C ALA A 317 4.84 4.62 -14.79
N SER A 318 3.83 5.40 -15.17
CA SER A 318 3.95 6.80 -15.55
C SER A 318 2.90 7.63 -14.81
N TYR A 319 3.31 8.74 -14.22
CA TYR A 319 2.43 9.64 -13.46
C TYR A 319 2.69 11.10 -13.86
N LYS A 320 1.69 11.76 -14.44
CA LYS A 320 1.75 13.18 -14.80
C LYS A 320 1.30 14.02 -13.61
N TYR A 321 2.09 15.02 -13.24
CA TYR A 321 1.85 15.89 -12.09
C TYR A 321 2.15 17.35 -12.43
N ASP A 322 1.37 18.27 -11.88
CA ASP A 322 1.57 19.71 -12.05
C ASP A 322 2.51 20.27 -10.97
N PHE A 323 3.57 20.94 -11.41
CA PHE A 323 4.60 21.52 -10.55
C PHE A 323 4.48 23.06 -10.45
N ASP A 324 3.33 23.64 -10.79
CA ASP A 324 2.98 25.07 -10.67
C ASP A 324 3.36 25.72 -9.31
N ARG A 325 3.30 24.95 -8.22
CA ARG A 325 3.59 25.42 -6.86
C ARG A 325 5.07 25.30 -6.46
N TYR A 326 5.90 24.64 -7.27
CA TYR A 326 7.30 24.37 -6.95
C TYR A 326 8.20 25.45 -7.54
N THR A 327 9.00 26.10 -6.69
CA THR A 327 10.06 27.00 -7.15
C THR A 327 11.17 26.19 -7.82
N ARG A 328 11.99 26.87 -8.62
CA ARG A 328 13.25 26.30 -9.12
C ARG A 328 14.03 25.66 -7.97
N GLY A 329 14.63 24.50 -8.21
CA GLY A 329 15.36 23.77 -7.18
C GLY A 329 15.49 22.28 -7.47
N THR A 330 16.13 21.57 -6.55
CA THR A 330 16.24 20.11 -6.58
C THR A 330 15.39 19.53 -5.47
N TYR A 331 14.51 18.60 -5.85
CA TYR A 331 13.58 17.91 -4.98
C TYR A 331 13.85 16.40 -5.05
N LYS A 332 13.60 15.69 -3.95
CA LYS A 332 13.70 14.23 -3.91
C LYS A 332 12.41 13.63 -4.49
N ILE A 333 12.52 12.90 -5.59
CA ILE A 333 11.44 12.00 -6.05
C ILE A 333 11.64 10.62 -5.45
N SER A 334 10.55 9.99 -5.01
CA SER A 334 10.57 8.57 -4.66
C SER A 334 9.38 7.83 -5.24
N ALA A 335 9.62 6.57 -5.62
CA ALA A 335 8.61 5.63 -6.07
C ALA A 335 8.57 4.43 -5.12
N HIS A 336 7.36 3.95 -4.83
CA HIS A 336 7.12 2.86 -3.89
C HIS A 336 6.15 1.85 -4.52
N TYR A 337 6.62 0.63 -4.78
CA TYR A 337 5.75 -0.45 -5.22
C TYR A 337 4.90 -0.95 -4.05
N LYS A 338 3.58 -0.93 -4.20
CA LYS A 338 2.68 -1.51 -3.20
C LYS A 338 2.81 -3.04 -3.21
N PRO A 339 2.96 -3.69 -2.04
CA PRO A 339 3.05 -5.13 -1.99
C PRO A 339 1.74 -5.79 -2.46
N THR A 340 1.85 -6.99 -3.02
CA THR A 340 0.72 -7.83 -3.44
C THR A 340 0.75 -9.16 -2.67
N SER A 341 -0.23 -10.03 -2.91
CA SER A 341 -0.20 -11.39 -2.35
C SER A 341 1.01 -12.22 -2.80
N PHE A 342 1.69 -11.83 -3.88
CA PHE A 342 2.84 -12.55 -4.46
C PHE A 342 4.17 -11.79 -4.38
N TYR A 343 4.15 -10.46 -4.40
CA TYR A 343 5.34 -9.63 -4.52
C TYR A 343 5.50 -8.66 -3.34
N ALA A 344 6.72 -8.56 -2.83
CA ALA A 344 7.08 -7.67 -1.74
C ALA A 344 7.24 -6.22 -2.24
N THR A 345 7.13 -5.27 -1.32
CA THR A 345 7.39 -3.86 -1.61
C THR A 345 8.85 -3.63 -2.02
N SER A 346 9.07 -2.63 -2.86
CA SER A 346 10.39 -2.06 -3.15
C SER A 346 10.24 -0.56 -3.37
N THR A 347 11.32 0.16 -3.10
CA THR A 347 11.36 1.62 -3.20
C THR A 347 12.58 2.05 -4.01
N SER A 348 12.49 3.22 -4.63
CA SER A 348 13.61 3.86 -5.32
C SER A 348 13.49 5.38 -5.19
N THR A 349 14.62 6.07 -5.18
CA THR A 349 14.71 7.52 -5.05
C THR A 349 15.61 8.09 -6.14
N ASN A 350 15.29 9.30 -6.60
CA ASN A 350 16.12 10.05 -7.54
C ASN A 350 15.83 11.55 -7.40
N ASN A 351 16.38 12.38 -8.28
CA ASN A 351 16.24 13.83 -8.25
C ASN A 351 15.19 14.32 -9.27
N LEU A 352 14.36 15.27 -8.83
CA LEU A 352 13.60 16.18 -9.69
C LEU A 352 14.27 17.54 -9.68
N THR A 353 14.58 18.08 -10.85
CA THR A 353 15.12 19.44 -10.99
C THR A 353 14.10 20.34 -11.66
N ILE A 354 13.55 21.29 -10.90
CA ILE A 354 12.75 22.39 -11.45
C ILE A 354 13.73 23.49 -11.91
N LYS A 355 13.70 23.79 -13.19
CA LYS A 355 14.58 24.75 -13.88
C LYS A 355 14.05 26.18 -13.74
N ALA A 356 14.96 27.12 -13.97
CA ALA A 356 14.67 28.52 -14.23
C ALA A 356 15.41 28.94 -15.50
N GLU A 357 14.90 29.97 -16.17
CA GLU A 357 15.59 30.64 -17.28
C GLU A 357 16.89 31.29 -16.78
N SER A 358 17.90 31.36 -17.65
CA SER A 358 19.22 31.92 -17.31
C SER A 358 19.24 33.44 -17.25
N SER A 359 18.23 34.12 -17.80
CA SER A 359 18.13 35.59 -17.77
C SER A 359 16.70 36.05 -18.02
N PHE A 360 16.37 37.26 -17.57
CA PHE A 360 15.05 37.87 -17.74
C PHE A 360 15.16 39.30 -18.30
N THR A 361 14.17 39.70 -19.08
CA THR A 361 14.05 41.08 -19.60
C THR A 361 13.53 42.04 -18.52
N TYR A 362 13.76 43.35 -18.71
CA TYR A 362 13.23 44.39 -17.82
C TYR A 362 11.71 44.28 -17.63
N ASN A 363 10.96 44.11 -18.72
CA ASN A 363 9.49 44.07 -18.67
C ASN A 363 8.96 42.85 -17.91
N GLN A 364 9.60 41.68 -18.05
CA GLN A 364 9.24 40.48 -17.28
C GLN A 364 9.46 40.70 -15.78
N ILE A 365 10.59 41.30 -15.40
CA ILE A 365 10.90 41.59 -13.99
C ILE A 365 9.93 42.66 -13.45
N LYS A 366 9.62 43.70 -14.23
CA LYS A 366 8.66 44.74 -13.86
C LYS A 366 7.26 44.17 -13.63
N ALA A 367 6.74 43.35 -14.54
CA ALA A 367 5.42 42.74 -14.39
C ALA A 367 5.33 41.88 -13.11
N ALA A 368 6.37 41.09 -12.84
CA ALA A 368 6.50 40.32 -11.61
C ALA A 368 6.57 41.22 -10.35
N ALA A 369 7.25 42.36 -10.42
CA ALA A 369 7.39 43.31 -9.32
C ALA A 369 6.04 43.97 -8.99
N VAL A 370 5.27 44.35 -10.00
CA VAL A 370 3.91 44.87 -9.84
C VAL A 370 3.03 43.83 -9.16
N TYR A 371 3.06 42.57 -9.60
CA TYR A 371 2.33 41.48 -8.94
C TYR A 371 2.70 41.36 -7.44
N VAL A 372 4.00 41.26 -7.11
CA VAL A 372 4.44 41.11 -5.71
C VAL A 372 4.01 42.31 -4.86
N ARG A 373 4.11 43.53 -5.39
CA ARG A 373 3.61 44.75 -4.73
C ARG A 373 2.13 44.64 -4.41
N THR A 374 1.30 44.32 -5.41
CA THR A 374 -0.14 44.19 -5.24
C THR A 374 -0.48 43.16 -4.18
N GLN A 375 0.18 41.99 -4.19
CA GLN A 375 -0.05 40.96 -3.17
C GLN A 375 0.31 41.44 -1.76
N TYR A 376 1.45 42.10 -1.56
CA TYR A 376 1.82 42.66 -0.25
C TYR A 376 0.86 43.76 0.21
N GLU A 377 0.37 44.59 -0.70
CA GLU A 377 -0.62 45.62 -0.36
C GLU A 377 -1.95 45.00 0.05
N SER A 378 -2.39 43.95 -0.65
CA SER A 378 -3.54 43.07 -0.34
C SER A 378 -3.32 42.11 0.83
N ASN A 379 -2.22 42.27 1.59
CA ASN A 379 -1.91 41.49 2.79
C ASN A 379 -1.64 39.99 2.57
N PHE A 380 -1.36 39.57 1.34
CA PHE A 380 -0.92 38.21 1.05
C PHE A 380 0.59 38.07 1.28
N THR A 381 0.99 37.01 1.98
CA THR A 381 2.40 36.64 2.06
C THR A 381 2.85 35.99 0.75
N VAL A 382 3.72 36.68 0.01
CA VAL A 382 4.39 36.12 -1.16
C VAL A 382 5.72 35.48 -0.75
N SER A 383 5.95 34.23 -1.15
CA SER A 383 7.24 33.54 -0.99
C SER A 383 7.95 33.27 -2.31
N SER A 384 7.24 33.39 -3.44
CA SER A 384 7.76 33.13 -4.78
C SER A 384 6.97 33.89 -5.84
N VAL A 385 7.57 34.10 -7.00
CA VAL A 385 6.97 34.80 -8.13
C VAL A 385 7.16 34.02 -9.43
N ASN A 386 6.16 34.09 -10.32
CA ASN A 386 6.27 33.57 -11.67
C ASN A 386 6.85 34.66 -12.59
N ILE A 387 7.90 34.32 -13.34
CA ILE A 387 8.52 35.17 -14.36
C ILE A 387 8.72 34.30 -15.60
N SER A 388 8.00 34.62 -16.68
CA SER A 388 7.97 33.75 -17.88
C SER A 388 7.59 32.31 -17.47
N LYS A 389 8.37 31.32 -17.86
CA LYS A 389 8.24 29.88 -17.51
C LYS A 389 8.96 29.48 -16.21
N SER A 390 9.47 30.44 -15.44
CA SER A 390 10.19 30.19 -14.19
C SER A 390 9.38 30.60 -12.98
N ARG A 391 9.31 29.74 -11.96
CA ARG A 391 8.87 30.11 -10.61
C ARG A 391 10.09 30.30 -9.71
N LEU A 392 10.32 31.52 -9.25
CA LEU A 392 11.51 31.89 -8.49
C LEU A 392 11.17 32.19 -7.03
N PRO A 393 12.01 31.79 -6.06
CA PRO A 393 11.91 32.32 -4.71
C PRO A 393 12.21 33.83 -4.71
N LEU A 394 11.69 34.56 -3.71
CA LEU A 394 11.92 36.00 -3.62
C LEU A 394 13.40 36.38 -3.44
N SER A 395 14.24 35.46 -2.96
CA SER A 395 15.69 35.68 -2.82
C SER A 395 16.35 35.90 -4.19
N ASP A 396 16.02 35.07 -5.16
CA ASP A 396 16.46 35.24 -6.54
C ASP A 396 15.86 36.50 -7.16
N PHE A 397 14.56 36.73 -6.93
CA PHE A 397 13.84 37.84 -7.53
C PHE A 397 14.35 39.20 -7.06
N LEU A 398 14.72 39.33 -5.78
CA LEU A 398 15.32 40.55 -5.23
C LEU A 398 16.58 40.97 -6.01
N ALA A 399 17.49 40.02 -6.28
CA ALA A 399 18.68 40.30 -7.06
C ALA A 399 18.35 40.74 -8.49
N LEU A 400 17.32 40.13 -9.11
CA LEU A 400 16.84 40.53 -10.44
C LEU A 400 16.33 41.97 -10.44
N MET A 401 15.52 42.35 -9.44
CA MET A 401 14.99 43.71 -9.32
C MET A 401 16.11 44.74 -9.10
N ILE A 402 17.04 44.49 -8.18
CA ILE A 402 18.17 45.39 -7.90
C ILE A 402 19.00 45.62 -9.17
N GLN A 403 19.39 44.54 -9.85
CA GLN A 403 20.20 44.64 -11.05
C GLN A 403 19.42 45.27 -12.22
N SER A 404 18.11 45.04 -12.31
CA SER A 404 17.24 45.68 -13.31
C SER A 404 17.14 47.19 -13.10
N CYS A 405 16.98 47.65 -11.85
CA CYS A 405 17.01 49.07 -11.53
C CYS A 405 18.38 49.69 -11.84
N GLU A 406 19.47 48.99 -11.53
CA GLU A 406 20.82 49.48 -11.84
C GLU A 406 21.08 49.61 -13.34
N ASN A 407 20.58 48.65 -14.13
CA ASN A 407 20.62 48.72 -15.59
C ASN A 407 19.80 49.91 -16.09
N ALA A 408 18.60 50.12 -15.54
CA ALA A 408 17.72 51.21 -15.94
C ALA A 408 18.32 52.60 -15.65
N TYR A 409 18.94 52.77 -14.48
CA TYR A 409 19.67 53.98 -14.13
C TYR A 409 20.80 54.29 -15.14
N LYS A 410 21.50 53.24 -15.59
CA LYS A 410 22.59 53.34 -16.58
C LYS A 410 22.10 53.41 -18.03
N GLY A 411 20.79 53.42 -18.28
CA GLY A 411 20.22 53.37 -19.64
C GLY A 411 20.53 52.08 -20.41
N LYS A 412 20.87 50.98 -19.71
CA LYS A 412 21.27 49.71 -20.32
C LYS A 412 20.07 48.80 -20.56
N LYS A 413 19.82 48.43 -21.81
CA LYS A 413 18.76 47.48 -22.24
C LYS A 413 19.09 46.00 -22.03
N ALA A 414 20.13 45.67 -21.27
CA ALA A 414 20.60 44.30 -21.10
C ALA A 414 19.65 43.46 -20.24
N ASN A 415 19.41 42.21 -20.65
CA ASN A 415 18.74 41.22 -19.82
C ASN A 415 19.53 40.99 -18.52
N VAL A 416 18.82 40.71 -17.45
CA VAL A 416 19.42 40.44 -16.14
C VAL A 416 19.63 38.93 -16.01
N THR A 417 20.89 38.53 -15.82
CA THR A 417 21.25 37.12 -15.57
C THR A 417 20.66 36.62 -14.26
N HIS A 418 20.05 35.45 -14.29
CA HIS A 418 19.55 34.74 -13.11
C HIS A 418 20.70 34.16 -12.30
N LYS A 419 20.72 34.46 -11.00
CA LYS A 419 21.60 33.82 -10.02
C LYS A 419 20.78 33.16 -8.93
N ARG A 420 21.36 32.14 -8.31
CA ARG A 420 20.70 31.35 -7.29
C ARG A 420 21.11 31.81 -5.90
N TYR A 421 20.12 32.15 -5.08
CA TYR A 421 20.31 32.49 -3.68
C TYR A 421 19.41 31.66 -2.77
N SER A 422 19.96 31.23 -1.64
CA SER A 422 19.19 30.58 -0.58
C SER A 422 18.13 31.53 -0.01
N GLU A 423 17.00 30.96 0.39
CA GLU A 423 15.93 31.70 1.07
C GLU A 423 16.33 31.98 2.52
N ILE A 424 15.81 33.07 3.08
CA ILE A 424 15.94 33.37 4.52
C ILE A 424 14.63 33.01 5.24
N THR A 425 14.74 32.59 6.49
CA THR A 425 13.59 32.19 7.32
C THR A 425 13.12 33.29 8.27
N SER A 426 13.88 34.37 8.39
CA SER A 426 13.57 35.51 9.28
C SER A 426 14.26 36.77 8.77
N GLN A 427 13.66 37.92 9.08
CA GLN A 427 14.24 39.24 8.87
C GLN A 427 14.25 40.02 10.19
N THR A 428 14.94 41.16 10.21
CA THR A 428 14.81 42.16 11.27
C THR A 428 14.49 43.49 10.60
N ASP A 429 13.40 44.14 11.00
CA ASP A 429 13.04 45.45 10.46
C ASP A 429 12.69 46.39 11.62
N SER A 430 13.34 47.55 11.65
CA SER A 430 13.06 48.67 12.56
C SER A 430 12.98 49.98 11.78
N MET A 431 12.72 49.87 10.47
CA MET A 431 12.78 50.98 9.55
C MET A 431 11.66 51.98 9.86
N LYS A 432 12.01 53.26 9.96
CA LYS A 432 11.02 54.35 10.10
C LYS A 432 10.44 54.71 8.73
N GLN A 433 9.25 55.32 8.73
CA GLN A 433 8.71 55.90 7.49
C GLN A 433 9.57 57.09 7.05
N VAL A 434 10.01 57.07 5.79
CA VAL A 434 10.91 58.07 5.21
C VAL A 434 10.72 58.15 3.69
N VAL A 435 11.10 59.27 3.07
CA VAL A 435 11.24 59.35 1.61
C VAL A 435 12.72 59.30 1.29
N LEU A 436 13.17 58.22 0.67
CA LEU A 436 14.56 58.06 0.22
C LEU A 436 14.71 58.64 -1.19
N SER A 437 15.84 59.28 -1.45
CA SER A 437 16.29 59.55 -2.83
C SER A 437 16.57 58.25 -3.56
N ILE A 438 16.48 58.26 -4.89
CA ILE A 438 16.80 57.08 -5.70
C ILE A 438 18.26 56.66 -5.55
N SER A 439 19.16 57.59 -5.23
CA SER A 439 20.56 57.30 -4.93
C SER A 439 20.71 56.46 -3.67
N GLU A 440 20.01 56.80 -2.58
CA GLU A 440 19.99 56.01 -1.34
C GLU A 440 19.40 54.61 -1.56
N VAL A 441 18.29 54.51 -2.31
CA VAL A 441 17.69 53.21 -2.67
C VAL A 441 18.69 52.34 -3.43
N ARG A 442 19.38 52.92 -4.44
CA ARG A 442 20.40 52.20 -5.21
C ARG A 442 21.60 51.79 -4.36
N GLU A 443 22.02 52.61 -3.41
CA GLU A 443 23.09 52.25 -2.47
C GLU A 443 22.68 51.06 -1.59
N ILE A 444 21.45 51.05 -1.06
CA ILE A 444 20.89 49.92 -0.31
C ILE A 444 20.89 48.66 -1.17
N GLY A 445 20.45 48.74 -2.43
CA GLY A 445 20.49 47.61 -3.37
C GLY A 445 21.91 47.15 -3.67
N SER A 446 22.85 48.07 -3.87
CA SER A 446 24.26 47.75 -4.11
C SER A 446 24.86 46.97 -2.95
N ARG A 447 24.65 47.43 -1.71
CA ARG A 447 25.07 46.73 -0.49
C ARG A 447 24.40 45.37 -0.35
N THR A 448 23.10 45.29 -0.65
CA THR A 448 22.32 44.04 -0.61
C THR A 448 22.87 43.03 -1.63
N LEU A 449 23.06 43.44 -2.88
CA LEU A 449 23.55 42.57 -3.95
C LEU A 449 25.00 42.15 -3.71
N LYS A 450 25.84 43.04 -3.18
CA LYS A 450 27.20 42.70 -2.73
C LYS A 450 27.16 41.58 -1.69
N TYR A 451 26.38 41.76 -0.61
CA TYR A 451 26.21 40.73 0.42
C TYR A 451 25.69 39.41 -0.16
N MET A 452 24.69 39.46 -1.04
CA MET A 452 24.13 38.27 -1.68
C MET A 452 25.18 37.51 -2.50
N ASN A 453 26.03 38.21 -3.26
CA ASN A 453 27.11 37.59 -4.02
C ASN A 453 28.18 36.98 -3.11
N GLU A 454 28.48 37.59 -1.97
CA GLU A 454 29.49 37.12 -1.01
C GLU A 454 29.01 35.93 -0.16
N HIS A 455 27.71 35.90 0.19
CA HIS A 455 27.16 34.93 1.15
C HIS A 455 26.18 33.91 0.54
N GLY A 456 25.81 34.05 -0.74
CA GLY A 456 24.86 33.16 -1.40
C GLY A 456 23.41 33.26 -0.88
N MET A 457 23.09 34.29 -0.09
CA MET A 457 21.74 34.55 0.45
C MET A 457 21.53 36.05 0.72
N PRO A 458 20.28 36.56 0.73
CA PRO A 458 19.98 37.92 1.16
C PRO A 458 20.38 38.18 2.62
N PRO A 459 20.76 39.43 2.98
CA PRO A 459 20.92 39.80 4.37
C PRO A 459 19.55 39.85 5.08
N LYS A 460 19.53 39.61 6.39
CA LYS A 460 18.29 39.78 7.20
C LYS A 460 17.81 41.24 7.21
N TYR A 461 18.75 42.18 7.08
CA TYR A 461 18.52 43.62 7.03
C TYR A 461 19.73 44.35 6.44
N VAL A 462 19.52 45.61 6.05
CA VAL A 462 20.57 46.57 5.74
C VAL A 462 20.46 47.76 6.70
N THR A 463 21.58 48.19 7.28
CA THR A 463 21.62 49.37 8.17
C THR A 463 21.44 50.65 7.36
N THR A 464 20.55 51.53 7.84
CA THR A 464 20.32 52.88 7.32
C THR A 464 20.25 53.88 8.47
N ASP A 465 20.32 55.18 8.17
CA ASP A 465 20.18 56.25 9.18
C ASP A 465 18.78 56.29 9.83
N TYR A 466 17.81 55.60 9.23
CA TYR A 466 16.41 55.58 9.63
C TYR A 466 16.00 54.26 10.30
N GLY A 467 16.95 53.34 10.50
CA GLY A 467 16.73 52.03 11.12
C GLY A 467 17.29 50.86 10.30
N LEU A 468 17.02 49.64 10.78
CA LEU A 468 17.36 48.41 10.06
C LEU A 468 16.28 48.14 9.01
N MET A 469 16.62 48.20 7.72
CA MET A 469 15.71 47.90 6.63
C MET A 469 15.71 46.40 6.35
N GLY A 470 14.63 45.72 6.71
CA GLY A 470 14.50 44.26 6.60
C GLY A 470 14.34 43.77 5.16
N TYR A 471 14.69 42.50 4.94
CA TYR A 471 14.62 41.83 3.64
C TYR A 471 13.32 42.06 2.85
N TYR A 472 12.15 41.87 3.49
CA TYR A 472 10.87 42.03 2.81
C TYR A 472 10.55 43.51 2.52
N ASN A 473 11.03 44.43 3.36
CA ASN A 473 10.90 45.87 3.12
C ASN A 473 11.77 46.32 1.92
N ILE A 474 12.97 45.74 1.76
CA ILE A 474 13.81 45.95 0.58
C ILE A 474 13.08 45.44 -0.68
N ILE A 475 12.53 44.22 -0.65
CA ILE A 475 11.75 43.66 -1.78
C ILE A 475 10.61 44.60 -2.15
N TYR A 476 9.78 44.99 -1.17
CA TYR A 476 8.63 45.84 -1.41
C TYR A 476 9.04 47.21 -1.98
N THR A 477 10.09 47.82 -1.43
CA THR A 477 10.64 49.09 -1.94
C THR A 477 11.06 48.97 -3.41
N TYR A 478 11.78 47.90 -3.77
CA TYR A 478 12.15 47.65 -5.16
C TYR A 478 10.95 47.38 -6.06
N CYS A 479 9.92 46.70 -5.56
CA CYS A 479 8.68 46.50 -6.31
C CYS A 479 8.00 47.84 -6.66
N ARG A 480 7.93 48.76 -5.68
CA ARG A 480 7.39 50.12 -5.88
C ARG A 480 8.21 50.95 -6.85
N VAL A 481 9.54 50.89 -6.75
CA VAL A 481 10.42 51.59 -7.69
C VAL A 481 10.17 51.07 -9.11
N MET A 482 10.16 49.76 -9.31
CA MET A 482 10.00 49.16 -10.64
C MET A 482 8.64 49.47 -11.28
N ASP A 483 7.57 49.53 -10.50
CA ASP A 483 6.23 49.84 -10.98
C ASP A 483 6.18 51.19 -11.74
N VAL A 484 6.77 52.22 -11.14
CA VAL A 484 6.80 53.57 -11.73
C VAL A 484 8.02 53.83 -12.64
N SER A 485 8.87 52.82 -12.87
CA SER A 485 10.09 52.92 -13.69
C SER A 485 9.89 52.46 -15.13
N ALA A 486 10.78 52.88 -16.02
CA ALA A 486 10.96 52.33 -17.37
C ALA A 486 12.40 51.81 -17.55
N TYR A 487 12.69 51.12 -18.66
CA TYR A 487 14.01 50.51 -18.88
C TYR A 487 15.19 51.52 -18.89
N ASN A 488 14.92 52.81 -18.98
CA ASN A 488 15.88 53.92 -19.00
C ASN A 488 15.51 55.05 -18.03
N TYR A 489 14.61 54.79 -17.08
CA TYR A 489 14.10 55.80 -16.15
C TYR A 489 13.78 55.18 -14.80
N LEU A 490 14.27 55.81 -13.73
CA LEU A 490 13.86 55.54 -12.35
C LEU A 490 13.18 56.80 -11.76
N PRO A 491 12.26 56.65 -10.81
CA PRO A 491 11.73 57.79 -10.05
C PRO A 491 12.87 58.48 -9.29
N THR A 492 12.71 59.77 -8.97
CA THR A 492 13.70 60.55 -8.19
C THR A 492 13.75 60.16 -6.71
N THR A 493 12.63 59.67 -6.18
CA THR A 493 12.49 59.27 -4.77
C THR A 493 11.60 58.04 -4.63
N CYS A 494 11.75 57.30 -3.53
CA CYS A 494 10.84 56.25 -3.12
C CYS A 494 10.47 56.43 -1.64
N ARG A 495 9.18 56.45 -1.33
CA ARG A 495 8.72 56.39 0.06
C ARG A 495 8.97 54.98 0.58
N VAL A 496 9.62 54.87 1.72
CA VAL A 496 9.78 53.64 2.49
C VAL A 496 8.94 53.80 3.75
N TYR A 497 8.33 52.72 4.20
CA TYR A 497 7.50 52.75 5.39
C TYR A 497 8.06 51.81 6.45
N SER A 498 7.52 51.92 7.65
CA SER A 498 7.76 50.93 8.68
C SER A 498 7.09 49.60 8.31
N TRP A 499 7.89 48.53 8.24
CA TRP A 499 7.38 47.21 7.86
C TRP A 499 6.26 46.75 8.78
N ALA A 500 6.43 46.94 10.09
CA ALA A 500 5.41 46.60 11.09
C ALA A 500 4.12 47.42 10.96
N ALA A 501 4.21 48.65 10.46
CA ALA A 501 3.04 49.50 10.23
C ALA A 501 2.27 49.10 8.97
N MET A 502 2.98 48.81 7.86
CA MET A 502 2.37 48.45 6.58
C MET A 502 1.82 47.03 6.51
N HIS A 503 2.61 46.09 6.99
CA HIS A 503 2.37 44.66 6.82
C HIS A 503 2.52 43.98 8.18
N PRO A 504 1.48 44.03 9.01
CA PRO A 504 1.41 43.16 10.15
C PRO A 504 1.18 41.76 9.62
N SER A 505 1.91 40.77 10.11
CA SER A 505 1.54 39.34 9.98
C SER A 505 0.17 39.00 10.59
N ASN A 506 -0.65 40.02 10.87
CA ASN A 506 -1.96 40.00 11.49
C ASN A 506 -2.90 40.98 10.74
N PRO A 507 -3.75 40.49 9.82
CA PRO A 507 -4.79 41.29 9.15
C PRO A 507 -5.62 42.17 10.09
N LYS A 508 -5.82 41.75 11.35
CA LYS A 508 -6.68 42.42 12.32
C LYS A 508 -6.15 43.74 12.86
N SER A 509 -4.89 44.09 12.64
CA SER A 509 -4.38 45.40 13.06
C SER A 509 -4.71 46.53 12.08
N ARG A 510 -5.28 46.20 10.91
CA ARG A 510 -5.85 47.22 10.01
C ARG A 510 -7.14 47.75 10.60
N THR A 511 -7.31 49.07 10.60
CA THR A 511 -8.60 49.69 10.94
C THR A 511 -9.42 49.85 9.66
N ILE A 512 -10.68 49.38 9.70
CA ILE A 512 -11.63 49.44 8.60
C ILE A 512 -12.46 50.72 8.74
N TYR A 513 -12.42 51.60 7.76
CA TYR A 513 -13.15 52.86 7.73
C TYR A 513 -14.30 52.74 6.71
N LEU A 514 -15.53 52.76 7.20
CA LEU A 514 -16.75 52.69 6.40
C LEU A 514 -17.17 54.11 6.01
N THR A 515 -17.42 54.33 4.72
CA THR A 515 -18.02 55.54 4.17
C THR A 515 -19.21 55.19 3.29
N SER A 516 -20.22 56.05 3.24
CA SER A 516 -21.37 55.87 2.35
C SER A 516 -21.60 57.10 1.47
N ASP A 517 -22.05 56.88 0.25
CA ASP A 517 -22.37 57.93 -0.72
C ASP A 517 -23.74 58.59 -0.48
N VAL A 518 -24.35 58.40 0.69
CA VAL A 518 -25.71 58.84 1.03
C VAL A 518 -26.72 58.26 0.04
N ILE A 519 -26.81 56.93 0.04
CA ILE A 519 -27.64 56.12 -0.85
C ILE A 519 -29.12 56.41 -0.62
N VAL A 520 -29.55 56.44 0.64
CA VAL A 520 -30.96 56.70 1.01
C VAL A 520 -31.09 57.97 1.84
N SER A 521 -30.40 58.02 2.97
CA SER A 521 -30.31 59.20 3.83
C SER A 521 -29.14 59.03 4.77
N LYS A 522 -28.61 60.14 5.30
CA LYS A 522 -27.51 60.07 6.29
C LYS A 522 -27.84 59.15 7.47
N ALA A 523 -29.08 59.17 7.96
CA ALA A 523 -29.51 58.34 9.09
C ALA A 523 -29.61 56.86 8.73
N THR A 524 -30.21 56.55 7.57
CA THR A 524 -30.39 55.17 7.08
C THR A 524 -29.04 54.51 6.81
N ASP A 525 -28.17 55.20 6.08
CA ASP A 525 -26.85 54.71 5.72
C ASP A 525 -25.96 54.54 6.96
N TYR A 526 -26.04 55.46 7.91
CA TYR A 526 -25.33 55.34 9.19
C TYR A 526 -25.78 54.08 9.96
N ALA A 527 -27.09 53.81 10.01
CA ALA A 527 -27.60 52.59 10.64
C ALA A 527 -27.11 51.32 9.91
N PHE A 528 -27.05 51.34 8.58
CA PHE A 528 -26.55 50.23 7.77
C PHE A 528 -25.06 49.97 8.00
N MET A 529 -24.21 51.01 7.94
CA MET A 529 -22.78 50.90 8.23
C MET A 529 -22.52 50.40 9.65
N ASN A 530 -23.33 50.78 10.65
CA ASN A 530 -23.19 50.27 12.01
C ASN A 530 -23.50 48.77 12.12
N LYS A 531 -24.40 48.22 11.30
CA LYS A 531 -24.61 46.76 11.25
C LYS A 531 -23.39 46.04 10.69
N ILE A 532 -22.79 46.57 9.62
CA ILE A 532 -21.53 46.03 9.05
C ILE A 532 -20.40 46.10 10.09
N LYS A 533 -20.24 47.26 10.73
CA LYS A 533 -19.28 47.48 11.82
C LYS A 533 -19.46 46.43 12.93
N ALA A 534 -20.69 46.21 13.41
CA ALA A 534 -20.95 45.22 14.46
C ALA A 534 -20.56 43.79 14.03
N SER A 535 -20.80 43.42 12.78
CA SER A 535 -20.39 42.11 12.24
C SER A 535 -18.86 41.97 12.17
N LEU A 536 -18.15 43.02 11.74
CA LEU A 536 -16.69 43.06 11.72
C LEU A 536 -16.09 42.96 13.14
N GLU A 537 -16.63 43.74 14.09
CA GLU A 537 -16.17 43.76 15.48
C GLU A 537 -16.40 42.41 16.18
N LYS A 538 -17.53 41.74 15.91
CA LYS A 538 -17.79 40.37 16.37
C LYS A 538 -16.74 39.36 15.90
N LYS A 539 -16.13 39.59 14.73
CA LYS A 539 -15.04 38.76 14.16
C LYS A 539 -13.64 39.22 14.63
N GLY A 540 -13.57 40.25 15.48
CA GLY A 540 -12.36 40.77 16.10
C GLY A 540 -11.60 41.80 15.25
N TYR A 541 -12.28 42.47 14.31
CA TYR A 541 -11.71 43.55 13.52
C TYR A 541 -12.10 44.92 14.09
N LYS A 542 -11.19 45.91 13.95
CA LYS A 542 -11.48 47.29 14.34
C LYS A 542 -12.16 48.02 13.19
N ALA A 543 -13.37 48.54 13.39
CA ALA A 543 -14.12 49.27 12.37
C ALA A 543 -14.62 50.64 12.87
N VAL A 544 -14.60 51.63 11.98
CA VAL A 544 -14.98 53.03 12.23
C VAL A 544 -15.92 53.48 11.13
N VAL A 545 -17.08 54.04 11.50
CA VAL A 545 -17.93 54.75 10.54
C VAL A 545 -17.31 56.15 10.38
N ASN A 546 -16.71 56.42 9.23
CA ASN A 546 -15.82 57.56 9.02
C ASN A 546 -16.53 58.79 8.45
N GLY A 547 -17.58 58.60 7.65
CA GLY A 547 -18.30 59.72 7.06
C GLY A 547 -19.32 59.33 6.01
N TYR A 548 -20.01 60.34 5.50
CA TYR A 548 -21.04 60.21 4.47
C TYR A 548 -21.00 61.41 3.51
N GLY A 549 -21.36 61.18 2.25
CA GLY A 549 -21.56 62.22 1.24
C GLY A 549 -20.91 61.89 -0.10
N PRO A 550 -21.25 62.68 -1.15
CA PRO A 550 -20.61 62.60 -2.45
C PRO A 550 -19.10 62.59 -2.31
N ASN A 551 -18.42 61.72 -3.07
CA ASN A 551 -16.96 61.66 -3.10
C ASN A 551 -16.30 61.31 -1.75
N SER A 552 -17.04 60.75 -0.79
CA SER A 552 -16.44 60.28 0.47
C SER A 552 -15.38 59.19 0.26
N HIS A 553 -15.47 58.45 -0.85
CA HIS A 553 -14.50 57.44 -1.27
C HIS A 553 -13.11 58.01 -1.67
N ASN A 554 -13.01 59.28 -2.05
CA ASN A 554 -11.72 59.88 -2.42
C ASN A 554 -11.22 60.89 -1.37
N THR A 555 -12.12 61.53 -0.62
CA THR A 555 -11.78 62.63 0.30
C THR A 555 -10.70 62.25 1.30
N ALA A 556 -10.85 61.12 2.00
CA ALA A 556 -9.89 60.71 3.03
C ALA A 556 -8.57 60.17 2.44
N ILE A 557 -8.62 59.63 1.22
CA ILE A 557 -7.44 59.18 0.48
C ILE A 557 -6.62 60.36 -0.02
N LEU A 558 -7.25 61.34 -0.67
CA LEU A 558 -6.58 62.52 -1.22
C LEU A 558 -6.05 63.43 -0.11
N ALA A 559 -6.77 63.55 1.02
CA ALA A 559 -6.30 64.27 2.20
C ALA A 559 -5.24 63.49 3.01
N GLN A 560 -4.98 62.21 2.67
CA GLN A 560 -4.09 61.30 3.41
C GLN A 560 -4.40 61.24 4.92
N SER A 561 -5.68 61.39 5.28
CA SER A 561 -6.11 61.50 6.68
C SER A 561 -6.26 60.15 7.39
N LEU A 562 -6.35 59.05 6.63
CA LEU A 562 -6.40 57.69 7.18
C LEU A 562 -5.00 57.14 7.45
N PRO A 563 -4.83 56.30 8.49
CA PRO A 563 -3.60 55.54 8.70
C PRO A 563 -3.15 54.80 7.43
N ILE A 564 -1.83 54.68 7.23
CA ILE A 564 -1.26 54.15 5.99
C ILE A 564 -1.64 52.69 5.70
N ASN A 565 -2.03 51.94 6.73
CA ASN A 565 -2.47 50.54 6.63
C ASN A 565 -3.99 50.38 6.75
N ALA A 566 -4.75 51.48 6.72
CA ALA A 566 -6.20 51.45 6.80
C ALA A 566 -6.82 50.68 5.62
N VAL A 567 -8.03 50.19 5.86
CA VAL A 567 -8.92 49.67 4.82
C VAL A 567 -10.05 50.68 4.70
N GLN A 568 -10.19 51.30 3.55
CA GLN A 568 -11.34 52.14 3.27
C GLN A 568 -12.38 51.34 2.52
N VAL A 569 -13.58 51.31 3.07
CA VAL A 569 -14.74 50.62 2.50
C VAL A 569 -15.73 51.68 2.08
N SER A 570 -15.99 51.78 0.78
CA SER A 570 -16.91 52.78 0.24
C SER A 570 -18.18 52.11 -0.27
N ILE A 571 -19.32 52.49 0.31
CA ILE A 571 -20.64 51.96 -0.04
C ILE A 571 -21.33 52.93 -1.00
N PHE A 572 -21.68 52.43 -2.18
CA PHE A 572 -22.26 53.20 -3.27
C PHE A 572 -23.70 52.81 -3.56
N GLY A 573 -24.49 53.82 -3.93
CA GLY A 573 -25.85 53.68 -4.42
C GLY A 573 -25.93 53.52 -5.94
N GLY A 574 -24.83 53.73 -6.66
CA GLY A 574 -24.73 53.60 -8.11
C GLY A 574 -23.32 53.24 -8.54
N ALA A 575 -23.20 52.49 -9.63
CA ALA A 575 -21.91 52.22 -10.26
C ALA A 575 -21.62 53.33 -11.28
N ASP A 576 -20.49 54.03 -11.09
CA ASP A 576 -20.07 55.13 -11.96
C ASP A 576 -18.70 54.81 -12.58
N ALA A 577 -18.67 54.73 -13.91
CA ALA A 577 -17.42 54.53 -14.66
C ALA A 577 -16.41 55.66 -14.42
N GLY A 578 -16.87 56.88 -14.14
CA GLY A 578 -16.02 58.01 -13.77
C GLY A 578 -15.28 57.76 -12.45
N VAL A 579 -15.96 57.26 -11.42
CA VAL A 579 -15.35 56.93 -10.12
C VAL A 579 -14.27 55.88 -10.30
N PHE A 580 -14.55 54.82 -11.07
CA PHE A 580 -13.58 53.76 -11.31
C PHE A 580 -12.37 54.28 -12.08
N TYR A 581 -12.60 55.16 -13.05
CA TYR A 581 -11.53 55.82 -13.80
C TYR A 581 -10.67 56.74 -12.91
N ASP A 582 -11.29 57.58 -12.08
CA ASP A 582 -10.60 58.50 -11.15
C ASP A 582 -9.72 57.72 -10.16
N MET A 583 -10.28 56.69 -9.53
CA MET A 583 -9.58 55.82 -8.59
C MET A 583 -8.42 55.05 -9.23
N SER A 584 -8.49 54.80 -10.54
CA SER A 584 -7.43 54.13 -11.30
C SER A 584 -6.39 55.10 -11.85
N THR A 585 -6.53 56.41 -11.65
CA THR A 585 -5.50 57.38 -12.06
C THR A 585 -4.21 57.19 -11.27
N ARG A 586 -3.07 57.49 -11.91
CA ARG A 586 -1.76 57.50 -11.23
C ARG A 586 -1.74 58.45 -10.04
N TYR A 587 -2.48 59.56 -10.11
CA TYR A 587 -2.58 60.53 -9.04
C TYR A 587 -3.29 59.94 -7.82
N TYR A 588 -4.46 59.32 -8.01
CA TYR A 588 -5.18 58.66 -6.93
C TYR A 588 -4.36 57.51 -6.33
N MET A 589 -3.80 56.63 -7.17
CA MET A 589 -3.01 55.49 -6.70
C MET A 589 -1.79 55.90 -5.86
N ARG A 590 -1.15 57.04 -6.19
CA ARG A 590 -0.06 57.60 -5.38
C ARG A 590 -0.53 58.11 -4.02
N ASN A 591 -1.71 58.71 -3.95
CA ASN A 591 -2.30 59.21 -2.71
C ASN A 591 -2.94 58.09 -1.86
N LYS A 592 -3.49 57.05 -2.48
CA LYS A 592 -3.94 55.82 -1.80
C LYS A 592 -2.80 55.19 -1.01
N GLU A 593 -1.59 55.24 -1.55
CA GLU A 593 -0.39 54.65 -0.97
C GLU A 593 -0.59 53.16 -0.68
N SER A 594 -0.70 52.76 0.59
CA SER A 594 -0.82 51.36 1.01
C SER A 594 -2.14 51.04 1.70
N ARG A 595 -3.06 52.02 1.68
CA ARG A 595 -4.43 51.86 2.14
C ARG A 595 -5.16 50.94 1.17
N LEU A 596 -5.87 49.96 1.70
CA LEU A 596 -6.72 49.10 0.89
C LEU A 596 -8.04 49.79 0.61
N ILE A 597 -8.59 49.56 -0.57
CA ILE A 597 -9.89 50.11 -0.96
C ILE A 597 -10.78 48.94 -1.36
N TYR A 598 -11.95 48.85 -0.73
CA TYR A 598 -12.95 47.84 -1.01
C TYR A 598 -14.28 48.51 -1.31
N LEU A 599 -14.92 48.12 -2.41
CA LEU A 599 -16.14 48.77 -2.88
C LEU A 599 -17.36 47.90 -2.57
N ILE A 600 -18.45 48.52 -2.12
CA ILE A 600 -19.72 47.83 -1.91
C ILE A 600 -20.79 48.56 -2.70
N PHE A 601 -21.57 47.81 -3.48
CA PHE A 601 -22.67 48.34 -4.26
C PHE A 601 -23.97 47.77 -3.70
N HIS A 602 -24.87 48.65 -3.25
CA HIS A 602 -26.11 48.25 -2.61
C HIS A 602 -27.15 47.78 -3.65
N PRO A 603 -27.61 46.52 -3.66
CA PRO A 603 -28.43 45.95 -4.72
C PRO A 603 -29.76 46.63 -5.02
N ASP A 604 -30.36 47.28 -4.00
CA ASP A 604 -31.63 47.98 -4.19
C ASP A 604 -31.50 49.31 -4.96
N TYR A 605 -30.27 49.80 -5.18
CA TYR A 605 -30.00 51.11 -5.78
C TYR A 605 -28.96 51.06 -6.91
N ALA A 606 -27.93 50.23 -6.76
CA ALA A 606 -26.84 50.14 -7.71
C ALA A 606 -27.12 49.13 -8.83
N TYR A 607 -26.56 49.41 -10.01
CA TYR A 607 -26.52 48.46 -11.13
C TYR A 607 -25.39 47.44 -10.92
N ASP A 608 -25.69 46.15 -11.02
CA ASP A 608 -24.66 45.10 -11.00
C ASP A 608 -23.93 45.09 -12.35
N PHE A 609 -22.67 45.53 -12.32
CA PHE A 609 -21.82 45.63 -13.50
C PHE A 609 -20.94 44.39 -13.71
N THR A 610 -21.13 43.32 -12.95
CA THR A 610 -20.36 42.08 -13.08
C THR A 610 -20.60 41.43 -14.43
N GLY A 611 -19.54 41.17 -15.20
CA GLY A 611 -19.58 40.60 -16.54
C GLY A 611 -20.15 41.52 -17.62
N VAL A 612 -20.33 42.81 -17.32
CA VAL A 612 -20.88 43.78 -18.29
C VAL A 612 -19.78 44.23 -19.26
N SER A 613 -20.07 44.24 -20.56
CA SER A 613 -19.06 44.60 -21.58
C SER A 613 -18.69 46.09 -21.58
N PHE A 614 -19.61 46.97 -21.16
CA PHE A 614 -19.40 48.41 -21.08
C PHE A 614 -20.31 49.10 -20.05
N LEU A 615 -19.71 49.87 -19.15
CA LEU A 615 -20.40 50.78 -18.22
C LEU A 615 -20.23 52.22 -18.71
N LYS A 616 -21.35 52.87 -19.02
CA LYS A 616 -21.37 54.25 -19.51
C LYS A 616 -20.95 55.23 -18.42
N ARG A 617 -20.31 56.34 -18.81
CA ARG A 617 -20.10 57.51 -17.96
C ARG A 617 -21.42 57.99 -17.33
N ALA A 618 -21.42 58.27 -16.04
CA ALA A 618 -22.59 58.80 -15.34
C ALA A 618 -22.96 60.20 -15.83
N HIS A 619 -24.24 60.56 -15.70
CA HIS A 619 -24.76 61.84 -16.19
C HIS A 619 -24.24 63.04 -15.39
N ASP A 620 -23.87 62.81 -14.14
CA ASP A 620 -23.37 63.78 -13.16
C ASP A 620 -21.84 63.72 -12.97
N ASP A 621 -21.14 62.89 -13.76
CA ASP A 621 -19.67 62.88 -13.80
C ASP A 621 -19.18 64.20 -14.42
N ASN A 622 -18.76 65.13 -13.56
CA ASN A 622 -18.19 66.43 -13.92
C ASN A 622 -16.68 66.52 -13.65
N TYR A 623 -16.02 65.39 -13.39
CA TYR A 623 -14.63 65.32 -12.96
C TYR A 623 -13.74 64.51 -13.92
N SER A 624 -14.31 63.57 -14.69
CA SER A 624 -13.61 62.91 -15.79
C SER A 624 -13.53 63.81 -17.04
N PRO A 625 -12.47 63.69 -17.87
CA PRO A 625 -12.34 64.44 -19.12
C PRO A 625 -13.59 64.30 -20.00
N SER A 626 -13.96 65.37 -20.72
CA SER A 626 -15.16 65.35 -21.59
C SER A 626 -15.12 64.29 -22.69
N SER A 627 -13.92 63.83 -23.07
CA SER A 627 -13.68 62.73 -24.01
C SER A 627 -13.94 61.34 -23.42
N PHE A 628 -14.08 61.21 -22.10
CA PHE A 628 -14.37 59.95 -21.44
C PHE A 628 -15.86 59.61 -21.61
N THR A 629 -16.15 58.41 -22.12
CA THR A 629 -17.52 57.97 -22.44
C THR A 629 -17.99 56.80 -21.59
N GLY A 630 -17.09 56.15 -20.86
CA GLY A 630 -17.35 54.97 -20.02
C GLY A 630 -16.16 54.02 -19.97
N LEU A 631 -16.35 52.87 -19.32
CA LEU A 631 -15.35 51.80 -19.18
C LEU A 631 -15.84 50.52 -19.83
N SER A 632 -14.96 49.85 -20.58
CA SER A 632 -15.20 48.49 -21.04
C SER A 632 -14.81 47.49 -19.94
N HIS A 633 -15.60 46.43 -19.76
CA HIS A 633 -15.39 45.37 -18.75
C HIS A 633 -15.02 45.97 -17.37
N PRO A 634 -15.93 46.76 -16.76
CA PRO A 634 -15.64 47.56 -15.56
C PRO A 634 -15.21 46.72 -14.35
N ASP A 635 -15.69 45.49 -14.24
CA ASP A 635 -15.29 44.51 -13.24
C ASP A 635 -13.83 44.06 -13.43
N GLU A 636 -13.46 43.63 -14.64
CA GLU A 636 -12.08 43.30 -15.00
C GLU A 636 -11.16 44.51 -14.81
N TYR A 637 -11.62 45.70 -15.22
CA TYR A 637 -10.88 46.95 -15.08
C TYR A 637 -10.53 47.25 -13.61
N LEU A 638 -11.48 47.14 -12.69
CA LEU A 638 -11.23 47.35 -11.26
C LEU A 638 -10.23 46.32 -10.71
N HIS A 639 -10.43 45.04 -11.04
CA HIS A 639 -9.53 43.97 -10.59
C HIS A 639 -8.10 44.16 -11.12
N ASP A 640 -7.93 44.55 -12.38
CA ASP A 640 -6.62 44.84 -12.99
C ASP A 640 -5.89 46.02 -12.31
N HIS A 641 -6.65 46.92 -11.68
CA HIS A 641 -6.11 48.04 -10.90
C HIS A 641 -6.02 47.74 -9.39
N GLY A 642 -6.28 46.49 -8.97
CA GLY A 642 -6.13 46.05 -7.59
C GLY A 642 -7.28 46.49 -6.67
N TYR A 643 -8.49 46.62 -7.22
CA TYR A 643 -9.71 46.89 -6.48
C TYR A 643 -10.64 45.68 -6.51
N ASP A 644 -11.11 45.27 -5.35
CA ASP A 644 -12.19 44.29 -5.23
C ASP A 644 -13.48 44.99 -4.82
N TYR A 645 -14.60 44.38 -5.20
CA TYR A 645 -15.93 44.88 -4.86
C TYR A 645 -16.89 43.76 -4.45
N LEU A 646 -18.02 44.15 -3.88
CA LEU A 646 -19.13 43.26 -3.56
C LEU A 646 -20.47 43.91 -3.86
N PHE A 647 -21.37 43.16 -4.49
CA PHE A 647 -22.75 43.56 -4.72
C PHE A 647 -23.64 42.90 -3.68
N SER A 648 -23.88 43.57 -2.54
CA SER A 648 -24.67 43.01 -1.44
C SER A 648 -25.26 44.09 -0.53
N LYS A 649 -26.38 43.74 0.13
CA LYS A 649 -26.99 44.51 1.22
C LYS A 649 -27.00 43.76 2.55
N ASP A 650 -26.42 42.56 2.61
CA ASP A 650 -26.34 41.78 3.84
C ASP A 650 -25.09 42.20 4.63
N PRO A 651 -25.23 42.78 5.84
CA PRO A 651 -24.08 43.19 6.65
C PRO A 651 -23.08 42.08 6.98
N ASP A 652 -23.55 40.83 7.15
CA ASP A 652 -22.68 39.71 7.50
C ASP A 652 -21.89 39.18 6.29
N GLU A 653 -22.52 39.16 5.11
CA GLU A 653 -21.87 38.86 3.83
C GLU A 653 -20.83 39.93 3.50
N ILE A 654 -21.20 41.21 3.61
CA ILE A 654 -20.30 42.34 3.43
C ILE A 654 -19.09 42.23 4.36
N ALA A 655 -19.33 41.98 5.65
CA ALA A 655 -18.23 41.81 6.60
C ALA A 655 -17.34 40.61 6.23
N ALA A 656 -17.91 39.50 5.74
CA ALA A 656 -17.14 38.36 5.26
C ALA A 656 -16.29 38.70 4.02
N GLY A 657 -16.86 39.43 3.05
CA GLY A 657 -16.16 39.89 1.85
C GLY A 657 -14.99 40.84 2.17
N ILE A 658 -15.21 41.81 3.05
CA ILE A 658 -14.15 42.71 3.55
C ILE A 658 -13.03 41.89 4.21
N ILE A 659 -13.39 40.93 5.07
CA ILE A 659 -12.40 40.08 5.76
C ILE A 659 -11.60 39.23 4.77
N TYR A 660 -12.26 38.66 3.77
CA TYR A 660 -11.60 37.89 2.72
C TYR A 660 -10.61 38.76 1.91
N HIS A 661 -10.99 39.99 1.58
CA HIS A 661 -10.10 40.91 0.86
C HIS A 661 -8.82 41.27 1.63
N ILE A 662 -8.88 41.28 2.97
CA ILE A 662 -7.75 41.71 3.82
C ILE A 662 -6.96 40.55 4.43
N SER A 663 -7.39 39.29 4.26
CA SER A 663 -6.80 38.09 4.90
C SER A 663 -6.18 37.17 3.86
#